data_AF-A0A964VUA4-F1
#
_entry.id   AF-A0A964VUA4-F1
#
_cell.length_a   1.000
_cell.length_b   1.000
_cell.length_c   1.000
_cell.angle_alpha   90.00
_cell.angle_beta   90.00
_cell.angle_gamma   90.00
#
_symmetry.space_group_name_H-M   'P 1'
#
loop_
_entity.id
_entity.type
_entity.pdbx_description
1 polymer ?
#
loop_
_entity_poly.entity_id
_entity_poly.type
_entity_poly.pdbx_seq_one_letter_code
_entity_poly.pdbx_strand_id
1 'polypeptide(L)'
;MFFPDVCSRLTSAFSLILLSAAIGASQPMRAQSVAKKAVLEISAGTNYTLVLPRTVFGKEHLMSASRIPQSLAATSTGLSGKIVKFELFHDGVDLYEATDGLVVTKDLPARRILTTFPIVEQDANKVVIDFNRGMRRLYTEIWYGQGRGFNPMARDESLEIPQSRVFQAEKLDNQLVIRQSVQVRDREAMANVEQRFEVRYFFTPYEAGSYKGKEAPGSDLRYSRFFETQARLEESTGRPSPQMARFDISKPVVFHYSANTPVDYVEAVKDGILYWNRAFGTNLVRAEKAPAGVTAPDARYNIVQWVPWDNAGFAYADILIDPRTGESEHGQAYMTSVFALSGKARARALLRSMRDIVADKKKLTADAVGGEAAQGFPWMTANGLCHMQSVEFAHQYAQGLEDLLSNESLTDAGALRASQDYVREVVAHEVGHVLGLRHNFAGSVSANMSRQQIDEWFQAYVTGQSLDAYTNHYASSSIMEYTVFKSAVQVGWFIRTRKEPLPHDKATIQWGYFGSQEPREKKMLFGSDELVGTYGDLQRFDEGVEPVVGAYSQLADDIRLLPNSLIETFISAKAPRDSRDATPIAEVNLSPARYAAQTANHFALMLSWFRASTRSLRVENQFEFIGELNQKDRAKAHWKDLNDQVERIGGVDRALFSFLPLDLKLELKDPSKGIPTADKVGETNLMGRLRKLLDAPAYTNFVGLDEKKYAFSAAEKELILKRGEKFFREFEKELVKQVCARLENSSRDLGIVAQENLEDADITAKLEQRIIDTARLVLTAKDDTKRLKGKVDKSLVEVVDFRYEPEVRMAAAKMLNDKTGTYRGWATDAKGDLNKSLKDEIDGALNIANFKDFKDSMLSRTLREWYLKQQDILGMLPPKPGGK
;
A
#
# COMPACT_ATOMS: atom_id res chain seq x y z
N MET A 1 -30.90 -59.97 -25.55
CA MET A 1 -31.40 -61.09 -26.39
C MET A 1 -30.70 -60.97 -27.73
N PHE A 2 -30.12 -62.09 -28.16
CA PHE A 2 -29.25 -62.38 -29.30
C PHE A 2 -29.26 -61.47 -30.55
N PHE A 3 -28.02 -61.21 -31.04
CA PHE A 3 -27.50 -61.14 -32.42
C PHE A 3 -28.40 -61.71 -33.56
N PRO A 4 -28.09 -61.55 -34.88
CA PRO A 4 -26.86 -61.01 -35.49
C PRO A 4 -27.00 -60.21 -36.82
N ASP A 5 -25.85 -59.68 -37.28
CA ASP A 5 -25.16 -59.84 -38.59
C ASP A 5 -25.98 -60.04 -39.89
N VAL A 6 -25.53 -59.66 -41.10
CA VAL A 6 -24.33 -60.17 -41.80
C VAL A 6 -24.11 -59.39 -43.11
N CYS A 7 -22.84 -59.03 -43.35
CA CYS A 7 -22.03 -58.96 -44.60
C CYS A 7 -22.66 -58.57 -45.96
N SER A 8 -21.94 -58.07 -46.97
CA SER A 8 -20.61 -57.50 -47.21
C SER A 8 -20.55 -57.30 -48.72
N ARG A 9 -19.92 -56.23 -49.23
CA ARG A 9 -18.90 -56.25 -50.31
C ARG A 9 -18.60 -54.84 -50.84
N LEU A 10 -17.42 -54.36 -50.43
CA LEU A 10 -16.32 -53.83 -51.26
C LEU A 10 -16.56 -52.67 -52.25
N THR A 11 -16.09 -51.49 -51.79
CA THR A 11 -15.07 -50.59 -52.38
C THR A 11 -15.36 -49.74 -53.63
N SER A 12 -15.45 -48.44 -53.33
CA SER A 12 -14.59 -47.36 -53.84
C SER A 12 -14.93 -46.71 -55.18
N ALA A 13 -15.56 -45.52 -55.10
CA ALA A 13 -15.03 -44.30 -55.73
C ALA A 13 -15.73 -43.04 -55.19
N PHE A 14 -14.93 -42.21 -54.50
CA PHE A 14 -14.98 -40.74 -54.39
C PHE A 14 -16.11 -40.03 -53.61
N SER A 15 -15.83 -39.87 -52.31
CA SER A 15 -15.95 -38.69 -51.43
C SER A 15 -17.08 -37.66 -51.61
N LEU A 16 -18.14 -37.95 -50.85
CA LEU A 16 -19.09 -37.13 -50.08
C LEU A 16 -18.30 -36.24 -49.04
N ILE A 17 -18.74 -35.11 -48.43
CA ILE A 17 -20.03 -34.72 -47.85
C ILE A 17 -20.14 -33.19 -47.68
N LEU A 18 -21.27 -32.67 -48.16
CA LEU A 18 -22.05 -31.53 -47.66
C LEU A 18 -23.28 -32.14 -46.95
N LEU A 19 -23.81 -31.52 -45.87
CA LEU A 19 -25.25 -31.39 -45.46
C LEU A 19 -25.39 -31.34 -43.92
N SER A 20 -25.82 -30.22 -43.32
CA SER A 20 -27.22 -29.76 -43.09
C SER A 20 -27.92 -30.51 -41.95
N ALA A 21 -28.82 -29.99 -41.13
CA ALA A 21 -29.33 -28.67 -40.76
C ALA A 21 -30.31 -29.00 -39.62
N ALA A 22 -30.39 -28.20 -38.55
CA ALA A 22 -31.49 -28.28 -37.60
C ALA A 22 -31.93 -26.86 -37.22
N ILE A 23 -33.20 -26.61 -37.51
CA ILE A 23 -33.94 -25.36 -37.41
C ILE A 23 -34.21 -25.04 -35.94
N GLY A 24 -33.81 -23.86 -35.48
CA GLY A 24 -34.23 -23.25 -34.22
C GLY A 24 -34.76 -21.85 -34.52
N ALA A 25 -36.04 -21.63 -34.22
CA ALA A 25 -36.80 -20.44 -34.60
C ALA A 25 -36.18 -19.13 -34.08
N SER A 26 -35.90 -18.19 -34.99
CA SER A 26 -35.62 -16.80 -34.66
C SER A 26 -36.94 -16.06 -34.43
N GLN A 27 -37.19 -15.65 -33.18
CA GLN A 27 -38.16 -14.59 -32.92
C GLN A 27 -37.60 -13.26 -33.42
N PRO A 28 -38.39 -12.40 -34.08
CA PRO A 28 -37.92 -11.09 -34.51
C PRO A 28 -37.65 -10.24 -33.26
N MET A 29 -36.41 -9.76 -33.14
CA MET A 29 -36.06 -8.71 -32.18
C MET A 29 -37.00 -7.52 -32.39
N ARG A 30 -37.91 -7.32 -31.44
CA ARG A 30 -38.73 -6.12 -31.35
C ARG A 30 -37.74 -4.97 -31.14
N ALA A 31 -37.66 -4.05 -32.10
CA ALA A 31 -36.92 -2.80 -31.95
C ALA A 31 -37.43 -2.11 -30.67
N GLN A 32 -36.61 -2.11 -29.62
CA GLN A 32 -36.88 -1.28 -28.45
C GLN A 32 -36.83 0.16 -28.93
N SER A 33 -37.96 0.85 -28.82
CA SER A 33 -38.01 2.30 -29.00
C SER A 33 -37.00 2.92 -28.05
N VAL A 34 -36.00 3.61 -28.59
CA VAL A 34 -35.09 4.45 -27.79
C VAL A 34 -35.96 5.52 -27.15
N ALA A 35 -36.23 5.39 -25.84
CA ALA A 35 -36.89 6.44 -25.08
C ALA A 35 -36.06 7.72 -25.24
N LYS A 36 -36.71 8.84 -25.60
CA LYS A 36 -36.03 10.14 -25.61
C LYS A 36 -35.60 10.44 -24.18
N LYS A 37 -34.29 10.57 -23.94
CA LYS A 37 -33.73 10.93 -22.63
C LYS A 37 -34.42 12.20 -22.11
N ALA A 38 -34.97 12.18 -20.89
CA ALA A 38 -35.57 13.35 -20.27
C ALA A 38 -34.67 14.58 -20.39
N VAL A 39 -35.27 15.71 -20.78
CA VAL A 39 -34.56 16.99 -20.92
C VAL A 39 -34.62 17.73 -19.60
N LEU A 40 -33.48 18.28 -19.16
CA LEU A 40 -33.42 19.09 -17.95
C LEU A 40 -34.14 20.41 -18.16
N GLU A 41 -35.22 20.60 -17.41
CA GLU A 41 -36.06 21.81 -17.45
C GLU A 41 -35.53 22.92 -16.52
N ILE A 42 -34.73 22.56 -15.51
CA ILE A 42 -34.11 23.51 -14.58
C ILE A 42 -33.05 24.33 -15.33
N SER A 43 -33.01 25.64 -15.07
CA SER A 43 -32.04 26.55 -15.66
C SER A 43 -31.49 27.56 -14.65
N ALA A 44 -30.33 28.15 -14.97
CA ALA A 44 -29.77 29.25 -14.21
C ALA A 44 -30.42 30.58 -14.64
N GLY A 45 -30.86 31.37 -13.66
CA GLY A 45 -31.39 32.71 -13.83
C GLY A 45 -30.35 33.81 -13.55
N THR A 46 -30.81 35.05 -13.45
CA THR A 46 -29.96 36.20 -13.08
C THR A 46 -29.40 36.04 -11.66
N ASN A 47 -28.19 36.56 -11.41
CA ASN A 47 -27.51 36.45 -10.10
C ASN A 47 -27.38 35.00 -9.59
N TYR A 48 -27.29 34.03 -10.50
CA TYR A 48 -27.15 32.60 -10.20
C TYR A 48 -28.30 31.98 -9.39
N THR A 49 -29.49 32.61 -9.39
CA THR A 49 -30.73 31.95 -8.92
C THR A 49 -31.09 30.77 -9.81
N LEU A 50 -31.89 29.82 -9.32
CA LEU A 50 -32.38 28.72 -10.16
C LEU A 50 -33.82 28.97 -10.59
N VAL A 51 -34.10 28.76 -11.87
CA VAL A 51 -35.45 28.85 -12.44
C VAL A 51 -35.99 27.43 -12.59
N LEU A 52 -37.09 27.16 -11.88
CA LEU A 52 -37.82 25.90 -11.84
C LEU A 52 -39.16 26.08 -12.55
N PRO A 53 -39.34 25.56 -13.77
CA PRO A 53 -40.66 25.45 -14.39
C PRO A 53 -41.61 24.65 -13.49
N ARG A 54 -42.89 25.03 -13.39
CA ARG A 54 -43.83 24.32 -12.50
C ARG A 54 -43.98 22.83 -12.84
N THR A 55 -43.68 22.45 -14.07
CA THR A 55 -43.62 21.07 -14.55
C THR A 55 -42.50 20.22 -13.92
N VAL A 56 -41.53 20.83 -13.22
CA VAL A 56 -40.41 20.12 -12.58
C VAL A 56 -40.76 19.58 -11.19
N PHE A 57 -41.76 20.15 -10.52
CA PHE A 57 -42.12 19.74 -9.17
C PHE A 57 -42.64 18.30 -9.14
N GLY A 58 -42.15 17.51 -8.19
CA GLY A 58 -42.44 16.08 -8.06
C GLY A 58 -41.64 15.16 -8.99
N LYS A 59 -40.90 15.69 -9.97
CA LYS A 59 -40.00 14.89 -10.83
C LYS A 59 -38.68 14.59 -10.12
N GLU A 60 -38.17 13.37 -10.34
CA GLU A 60 -36.88 12.93 -9.79
C GLU A 60 -35.71 13.48 -10.59
N HIS A 61 -34.65 13.84 -9.86
CA HIS A 61 -33.37 14.27 -10.41
C HIS A 61 -32.25 13.52 -9.69
N LEU A 62 -31.21 13.13 -10.40
CA LEU A 62 -29.97 12.70 -9.77
C LEU A 62 -29.22 13.96 -9.35
N MET A 63 -28.95 14.08 -8.06
CA MET A 63 -28.08 15.07 -7.47
C MET A 63 -26.79 14.40 -7.05
N SER A 64 -25.66 14.88 -7.55
CA SER A 64 -24.35 14.51 -7.07
C SER A 64 -23.52 15.75 -6.78
N ALA A 65 -22.46 15.60 -6.00
CA ALA A 65 -21.63 16.72 -5.59
C ALA A 65 -20.18 16.31 -5.45
N SER A 66 -19.28 17.23 -5.77
CA SER A 66 -17.85 17.11 -5.50
C SER A 66 -17.43 18.21 -4.54
N ARG A 67 -16.71 17.83 -3.48
CA ARG A 67 -16.07 18.76 -2.56
C ARG A 67 -14.62 18.96 -2.98
N ILE A 68 -14.18 20.21 -3.03
CA ILE A 68 -12.85 20.58 -3.51
C ILE A 68 -12.18 21.50 -2.47
N PRO A 69 -11.15 21.01 -1.74
CA PRO A 69 -10.39 21.82 -0.80
C PRO A 69 -9.80 23.07 -1.46
N GLN A 70 -9.83 24.20 -0.76
CA GLN A 70 -9.22 25.46 -1.22
C GLN A 70 -7.81 25.68 -0.67
N SER A 71 -7.10 24.59 -0.38
CA SER A 71 -5.74 24.57 0.18
C SER A 71 -4.89 23.50 -0.53
N LEU A 72 -3.57 23.70 -0.59
CA LEU A 72 -2.65 22.79 -1.29
C LEU A 72 -3.05 22.63 -2.77
N ALA A 73 -3.25 21.40 -3.28
CA ALA A 73 -3.88 21.18 -4.58
C ALA A 73 -5.39 20.97 -4.43
N ALA A 74 -6.17 21.67 -5.25
CA ALA A 74 -7.63 21.63 -5.26
C ALA A 74 -8.16 20.38 -6.00
N THR A 75 -7.85 19.18 -5.49
CA THR A 75 -8.40 17.90 -5.99
C THR A 75 -9.79 17.64 -5.43
N SER A 76 -10.66 16.95 -6.17
CA SER A 76 -12.04 16.67 -5.71
C SER A 76 -12.17 15.37 -4.92
N THR A 77 -13.11 15.38 -3.98
CA THR A 77 -13.72 14.19 -3.37
C THR A 77 -15.20 14.15 -3.73
N GLY A 78 -15.64 13.09 -4.41
CA GLY A 78 -17.03 12.89 -4.78
C GLY A 78 -17.85 12.42 -3.60
N LEU A 79 -19.01 13.05 -3.44
CA LEU A 79 -19.99 12.68 -2.46
C LEU A 79 -20.98 11.68 -3.07
N SER A 80 -21.57 10.84 -2.23
CA SER A 80 -22.58 9.86 -2.64
C SER A 80 -23.73 10.58 -3.36
N GLY A 81 -24.14 10.04 -4.50
CA GLY A 81 -25.30 10.56 -5.23
C GLY A 81 -26.58 10.38 -4.41
N LYS A 82 -27.56 11.25 -4.65
CA LYS A 82 -28.92 11.17 -4.09
C LYS A 82 -29.95 11.38 -5.20
N ILE A 83 -31.05 10.64 -5.16
CA ILE A 83 -32.20 10.94 -6.01
C ILE A 83 -33.09 11.91 -5.27
N VAL A 84 -33.36 13.07 -5.86
CA VAL A 84 -34.04 14.19 -5.21
C VAL A 84 -35.27 14.68 -5.98
N LYS A 85 -36.21 15.31 -5.26
CA LYS A 85 -37.41 15.94 -5.81
C LYS A 85 -37.57 17.34 -5.25
N PHE A 86 -37.90 18.30 -6.12
CA PHE A 86 -38.33 19.62 -5.70
C PHE A 86 -39.84 19.58 -5.42
N GLU A 87 -40.27 20.12 -4.27
CA GLU A 87 -41.69 20.30 -3.93
C GLU A 87 -41.96 21.78 -3.59
N LEU A 88 -43.02 22.34 -4.17
CA LEU A 88 -43.39 23.74 -3.96
C LEU A 88 -44.36 23.87 -2.78
N PHE A 89 -44.02 24.73 -1.83
CA PHE A 89 -44.87 25.17 -0.74
C PHE A 89 -45.14 26.68 -0.84
N HIS A 90 -46.06 27.17 -0.01
CA HIS A 90 -46.45 28.58 0.01
C HIS A 90 -45.31 29.54 0.39
N ASP A 91 -44.32 29.06 1.14
CA ASP A 91 -43.25 29.81 1.78
C ASP A 91 -41.83 29.39 1.31
N GLY A 92 -41.72 28.39 0.44
CA GLY A 92 -40.44 27.87 -0.02
C GLY A 92 -40.56 26.73 -1.02
N VAL A 93 -39.41 26.30 -1.52
CA VAL A 93 -39.27 25.06 -2.30
C VAL A 93 -38.41 24.08 -1.50
N ASP A 94 -38.98 22.95 -1.11
CA ASP A 94 -38.24 21.90 -0.44
C ASP A 94 -37.53 21.01 -1.44
N LEU A 95 -36.35 20.51 -1.04
CA LEU A 95 -35.64 19.43 -1.70
C LEU A 95 -35.73 18.18 -0.85
N TYR A 96 -36.47 17.19 -1.32
CA TYR A 96 -36.59 15.89 -0.67
C TYR A 96 -35.68 14.85 -1.33
N GLU A 97 -35.02 14.03 -0.52
CA GLU A 97 -34.44 12.76 -0.96
C GLU A 97 -35.56 11.74 -1.14
N ALA A 98 -35.57 11.08 -2.30
CA ALA A 98 -36.53 10.05 -2.60
C ALA A 98 -36.27 8.80 -1.73
N THR A 99 -37.33 8.29 -1.10
CA THR A 99 -37.24 7.20 -0.11
C THR A 99 -37.27 5.79 -0.71
N ASP A 100 -37.40 5.68 -2.04
CA ASP A 100 -37.38 4.39 -2.73
C ASP A 100 -36.07 3.65 -2.43
N GLY A 101 -36.16 2.44 -1.87
CA GLY A 101 -35.02 1.64 -1.43
C GLY A 101 -34.34 2.12 -0.13
N LEU A 102 -34.91 3.11 0.57
CA LEU A 102 -34.52 3.49 1.93
C LEU A 102 -35.54 3.02 2.97
N VAL A 103 -36.74 2.64 2.53
CA VAL A 103 -37.82 2.10 3.35
C VAL A 103 -38.33 0.78 2.78
N VAL A 104 -38.89 -0.07 3.63
CA VAL A 104 -39.38 -1.41 3.24
C VAL A 104 -40.79 -1.41 2.65
N THR A 105 -41.50 -0.28 2.69
CA THR A 105 -42.87 -0.14 2.17
C THR A 105 -43.14 1.29 1.69
N LYS A 106 -43.98 1.41 0.65
CA LYS A 106 -44.54 2.67 0.14
C LYS A 106 -45.88 3.02 0.78
N ASP A 107 -46.52 2.09 1.47
CA ASP A 107 -47.83 2.27 2.11
C ASP A 107 -47.76 3.25 3.30
N LEU A 108 -46.57 3.35 3.91
CA LEU A 108 -46.28 4.34 4.93
C LEU A 108 -45.48 5.48 4.30
N PRO A 109 -46.11 6.67 4.09
CA PRO A 109 -45.42 7.79 3.46
C PRO A 109 -44.25 8.25 4.33
N ALA A 110 -43.05 8.21 3.76
CA ALA A 110 -41.84 8.74 4.38
C ALA A 110 -41.34 9.94 3.56
N ARG A 111 -40.88 10.98 4.24
CA ARG A 111 -40.29 12.18 3.63
C ARG A 111 -38.95 12.49 4.29
N ARG A 112 -37.90 12.64 3.48
CA ARG A 112 -36.54 12.97 3.92
C ARG A 112 -36.14 14.32 3.34
N ILE A 113 -36.42 15.40 4.07
CA ILE A 113 -36.05 16.75 3.64
C ILE A 113 -34.53 16.93 3.73
N LEU A 114 -33.91 17.42 2.65
CA LEU A 114 -32.50 17.79 2.63
C LEU A 114 -32.33 19.27 2.97
N THR A 115 -33.08 20.13 2.29
CA THR A 115 -33.09 21.57 2.56
C THR A 115 -34.34 22.27 1.98
N THR A 116 -34.54 23.53 2.34
CA THR A 116 -35.59 24.42 1.82
C THR A 116 -34.96 25.66 1.17
N PHE A 117 -35.41 26.00 -0.03
CA PHE A 117 -34.96 27.16 -0.78
C PHE A 117 -35.97 28.30 -0.70
N PRO A 118 -35.53 29.54 -0.38
CA PRO A 118 -36.39 30.71 -0.45
C PRO A 118 -36.84 31.00 -1.88
N ILE A 119 -38.12 31.36 -2.05
CA ILE A 119 -38.67 31.84 -3.32
C ILE A 119 -38.26 33.30 -3.50
N VAL A 120 -37.64 33.61 -4.64
CA VAL A 120 -37.29 34.97 -5.07
C VAL A 120 -38.41 35.59 -5.90
N GLU A 121 -38.97 34.79 -6.81
CA GLU A 121 -40.05 35.18 -7.73
C GLU A 121 -40.88 33.94 -8.05
N GLN A 122 -42.20 34.08 -8.23
CA GLN A 122 -43.02 33.01 -8.79
C GLN A 122 -44.15 33.57 -9.64
N ASP A 123 -44.50 32.86 -10.71
CA ASP A 123 -45.63 33.16 -11.59
C ASP A 123 -46.40 31.87 -11.95
N ALA A 124 -47.28 31.96 -12.95
CA ALA A 124 -48.11 30.84 -13.40
C ALA A 124 -47.30 29.70 -14.06
N ASN A 125 -46.07 29.96 -14.50
CA ASN A 125 -45.26 29.05 -15.31
C ASN A 125 -44.00 28.57 -14.58
N LYS A 126 -43.40 29.40 -13.72
CA LYS A 126 -42.11 29.12 -13.07
C LYS A 126 -42.05 29.63 -11.63
N VAL A 127 -41.06 29.11 -10.91
CA VAL A 127 -40.62 29.56 -9.58
C VAL A 127 -39.11 29.77 -9.64
N VAL A 128 -38.64 30.90 -9.12
CA VAL A 128 -37.22 31.24 -9.03
C VAL A 128 -36.79 31.13 -7.58
N ILE A 129 -35.72 30.38 -7.32
CA ILE A 129 -35.23 30.11 -5.97
C ILE A 129 -33.81 30.62 -5.75
N ASP A 130 -33.51 30.96 -4.50
CA ASP A 130 -32.15 31.29 -4.06
C ASP A 130 -31.44 30.05 -3.52
N PHE A 131 -30.67 29.39 -4.40
CA PHE A 131 -29.89 28.21 -4.03
C PHE A 131 -28.86 28.50 -2.94
N ASN A 132 -28.20 29.66 -2.98
CA ASN A 132 -27.15 30.01 -2.01
C ASN A 132 -27.70 30.19 -0.59
N ARG A 133 -28.90 30.76 -0.46
CA ARG A 133 -29.56 30.91 0.84
C ARG A 133 -30.15 29.61 1.35
N GLY A 134 -30.63 28.71 0.47
CA GLY A 134 -31.20 27.43 0.88
C GLY A 134 -30.18 26.32 1.13
N MET A 135 -29.11 26.21 0.34
CA MET A 135 -28.11 25.15 0.50
C MET A 135 -27.09 25.52 1.59
N ARG A 136 -27.46 25.25 2.85
CA ARG A 136 -26.70 25.63 4.07
C ARG A 136 -26.15 24.45 4.89
N ARG A 137 -26.28 23.25 4.35
CA ARG A 137 -25.68 22.03 4.90
C ARG A 137 -25.03 21.24 3.77
N LEU A 138 -23.89 20.62 4.07
CA LEU A 138 -23.19 19.72 3.15
C LEU A 138 -23.13 18.35 3.80
N TYR A 139 -23.69 17.34 3.15
CA TYR A 139 -23.56 15.96 3.58
C TYR A 139 -22.14 15.44 3.27
N THR A 140 -21.66 14.45 4.02
CA THR A 140 -20.25 14.03 4.00
C THR A 140 -20.02 12.61 3.51
N GLU A 141 -21.09 11.86 3.22
CA GLU A 141 -20.98 10.50 2.70
C GLU A 141 -20.24 10.50 1.36
N ILE A 142 -19.10 9.82 1.33
CA ILE A 142 -18.33 9.58 0.11
C ILE A 142 -18.89 8.38 -0.67
N TRP A 143 -18.77 8.40 -2.00
CA TRP A 143 -19.37 7.39 -2.88
C TRP A 143 -18.80 5.97 -2.66
N TYR A 144 -17.53 5.84 -2.28
CA TYR A 144 -16.83 4.57 -2.10
C TYR A 144 -16.78 4.05 -0.65
N GLY A 145 -17.28 4.85 0.32
CA GLY A 145 -17.29 4.49 1.74
C GLY A 145 -18.40 3.51 2.13
N GLN A 146 -19.34 3.24 1.22
CA GLN A 146 -20.63 2.63 1.54
C GLN A 146 -20.61 1.08 1.59
N GLY A 147 -19.53 0.44 1.12
CA GLY A 147 -19.43 -1.03 1.02
C GLY A 147 -18.90 -1.76 2.27
N ARG A 148 -18.72 -1.06 3.41
CA ARG A 148 -18.10 -1.61 4.64
C ARG A 148 -19.09 -2.22 5.65
N GLY A 149 -20.38 -2.22 5.33
CA GLY A 149 -21.45 -2.76 6.16
C GLY A 149 -22.68 -1.88 6.07
N PHE A 150 -23.81 -2.44 5.64
CA PHE A 150 -25.05 -1.68 5.56
C PHE A 150 -25.70 -1.56 6.94
N ASN A 151 -25.90 -0.33 7.39
CA ASN A 151 -26.72 -0.02 8.55
C ASN A 151 -27.93 0.82 8.10
N PRO A 152 -29.16 0.24 8.07
CA PRO A 152 -30.36 0.98 7.68
C PRO A 152 -30.73 2.10 8.66
N MET A 153 -30.14 2.10 9.86
CA MET A 153 -30.31 3.13 10.88
C MET A 153 -29.20 4.18 10.88
N ALA A 154 -28.21 4.08 9.99
CA ALA A 154 -27.19 5.11 9.84
C ALA A 154 -27.85 6.44 9.48
N ARG A 155 -27.40 7.52 10.12
CA ARG A 155 -27.87 8.88 9.87
C ARG A 155 -26.86 9.56 8.98
N ASP A 156 -27.35 10.38 8.05
CA ASP A 156 -26.49 11.22 7.23
C ASP A 156 -25.74 12.19 8.14
N GLU A 157 -24.42 12.22 8.02
CA GLU A 157 -23.56 13.21 8.65
C GLU A 157 -23.54 14.47 7.77
N SER A 158 -23.56 15.64 8.40
CA SER A 158 -23.56 16.90 7.65
C SER A 158 -22.80 18.01 8.35
N LEU A 159 -22.13 18.82 7.56
CA LEU A 159 -21.43 20.03 7.98
C LEU A 159 -22.35 21.24 7.83
N GLU A 160 -22.28 22.15 8.79
CA GLU A 160 -22.95 23.44 8.69
C GLU A 160 -22.17 24.37 7.75
N ILE A 161 -22.90 25.14 6.93
CA ILE A 161 -22.33 26.17 6.04
C ILE A 161 -22.68 27.58 6.57
N PRO A 162 -21.90 28.14 7.52
CA PRO A 162 -22.15 29.49 8.03
C PRO A 162 -22.05 30.58 6.95
N GLN A 163 -21.10 30.44 6.03
CA GLN A 163 -20.87 31.39 4.95
C GLN A 163 -20.80 30.66 3.61
N SER A 164 -21.50 31.20 2.61
CA SER A 164 -21.48 30.65 1.26
C SER A 164 -21.75 31.71 0.20
N ARG A 165 -21.20 31.44 -1.00
CA ARG A 165 -21.48 32.20 -2.21
C ARG A 165 -21.50 31.28 -3.43
N VAL A 166 -22.64 31.20 -4.09
CA VAL A 166 -22.71 30.70 -5.47
C VAL A 166 -22.09 31.74 -6.38
N PHE A 167 -21.10 31.33 -7.16
CA PHE A 167 -20.39 32.21 -8.10
C PHE A 167 -20.49 31.73 -9.55
N GLN A 168 -21.05 30.54 -9.78
CA GLN A 168 -21.40 30.05 -11.10
C GLN A 168 -22.60 29.10 -10.98
N ALA A 169 -23.58 29.28 -11.87
CA ALA A 169 -24.66 28.34 -12.10
C ALA A 169 -24.96 28.35 -13.59
N GLU A 170 -24.88 27.20 -14.25
CA GLU A 170 -25.08 27.11 -15.69
C GLU A 170 -25.57 25.73 -16.11
N LYS A 171 -26.31 25.70 -17.22
CA LYS A 171 -26.71 24.45 -17.85
C LYS A 171 -25.64 24.05 -18.86
N LEU A 172 -25.00 22.91 -18.62
CA LEU A 172 -24.04 22.28 -19.52
C LEU A 172 -24.69 21.02 -20.10
N ASP A 173 -24.97 21.04 -21.40
CA ASP A 173 -25.72 20.00 -22.10
C ASP A 173 -27.08 19.71 -21.42
N ASN A 174 -27.25 18.52 -20.87
CA ASN A 174 -28.46 18.10 -20.15
C ASN A 174 -28.26 18.06 -18.63
N GLN A 175 -27.28 18.80 -18.11
CA GLN A 175 -26.97 18.87 -16.69
C GLN A 175 -26.94 20.33 -16.22
N LEU A 176 -27.34 20.58 -14.97
CA LEU A 176 -27.13 21.86 -14.30
C LEU A 176 -25.93 21.71 -13.38
N VAL A 177 -24.97 22.63 -13.51
CA VAL A 177 -23.78 22.69 -12.68
C VAL A 177 -23.83 23.96 -11.83
N ILE A 178 -23.67 23.80 -10.53
CA ILE A 178 -23.64 24.91 -9.56
C ILE A 178 -22.33 24.86 -8.80
N ARG A 179 -21.59 25.96 -8.77
CA ARG A 179 -20.36 26.09 -8.00
C ARG A 179 -20.56 27.07 -6.86
N GLN A 180 -20.32 26.58 -5.66
CA GLN A 180 -20.52 27.31 -4.43
C GLN A 180 -19.20 27.33 -3.64
N SER A 181 -18.71 28.52 -3.30
CA SER A 181 -17.66 28.64 -2.29
C SER A 181 -18.31 28.62 -0.91
N VAL A 182 -17.79 27.80 -0.01
CA VAL A 182 -18.36 27.57 1.32
C VAL A 182 -17.28 27.62 2.39
N GLN A 183 -17.62 28.23 3.52
CA GLN A 183 -16.97 27.92 4.80
C GLN A 183 -17.83 26.88 5.51
N VAL A 184 -17.21 25.83 6.05
CA VAL A 184 -17.92 24.76 6.76
C VAL A 184 -17.40 24.57 8.16
N ARG A 185 -18.27 24.08 9.04
CA ARG A 185 -17.97 23.78 10.44
C ARG A 185 -18.66 22.47 10.86
N ASP A 186 -17.93 21.62 11.57
CA ASP A 186 -18.50 20.52 12.35
C ASP A 186 -18.80 21.00 13.77
N ARG A 187 -20.04 20.81 14.22
CA ARG A 187 -20.45 21.20 15.58
C ARG A 187 -20.09 20.16 16.65
N GLU A 188 -19.83 18.92 16.26
CA GLU A 188 -19.65 17.80 17.17
C GLU A 188 -18.19 17.60 17.55
N ALA A 189 -17.28 17.44 16.58
CA ALA A 189 -15.89 17.14 16.88
C ALA A 189 -15.03 18.41 17.03
N MET A 190 -15.15 19.38 16.12
CA MET A 190 -14.20 20.51 16.02
C MET A 190 -14.87 21.87 15.68
N ALA A 191 -15.74 22.34 16.58
CA ALA A 191 -16.54 23.57 16.42
C ALA A 191 -15.74 24.87 16.22
N ASN A 192 -14.44 24.88 16.53
CA ASN A 192 -13.57 26.06 16.39
C ASN A 192 -12.78 26.09 15.08
N VAL A 193 -12.94 25.09 14.21
CA VAL A 193 -12.23 25.02 12.92
C VAL A 193 -13.19 25.33 11.78
N GLU A 194 -12.81 26.31 10.95
CA GLU A 194 -13.52 26.66 9.72
C GLU A 194 -12.70 26.23 8.50
N GLN A 195 -13.22 25.24 7.79
CA GLN A 195 -12.63 24.78 6.53
C GLN A 195 -13.24 25.52 5.34
N ARG A 196 -12.52 25.55 4.22
CA ARG A 196 -12.92 26.26 3.00
C ARG A 196 -12.94 25.30 1.83
N PHE A 197 -14.10 25.18 1.19
CA PHE A 197 -14.31 24.33 0.02
C PHE A 197 -14.93 25.12 -1.12
N GLU A 198 -14.65 24.69 -2.34
CA GLU A 198 -15.62 24.77 -3.42
C GLU A 198 -16.46 23.49 -3.38
N VAL A 199 -17.78 23.61 -3.43
CA VAL A 199 -18.70 22.50 -3.68
C VAL A 199 -19.27 22.68 -5.07
N ARG A 200 -19.15 21.64 -5.89
CA ARG A 200 -19.71 21.58 -7.23
C ARG A 200 -20.86 20.60 -7.24
N TYR A 201 -22.08 21.09 -7.44
CA TYR A 201 -23.30 20.28 -7.52
C TYR A 201 -23.64 20.02 -8.98
N PHE A 202 -24.13 18.81 -9.25
CA PHE A 202 -24.58 18.37 -10.56
C PHE A 202 -26.01 17.86 -10.44
N PHE A 203 -26.90 18.36 -11.29
CA PHE A 203 -28.29 17.90 -11.37
C PHE A 203 -28.61 17.41 -12.78
N THR A 204 -29.14 16.19 -12.87
CA THR A 204 -29.64 15.61 -14.12
C THR A 204 -31.06 15.06 -13.93
N PRO A 205 -31.91 15.03 -14.97
CA PRO A 205 -33.21 14.37 -14.88
C PRO A 205 -33.03 12.88 -14.61
N TYR A 206 -33.85 12.32 -13.72
CA TYR A 206 -33.78 10.90 -13.38
C TYR A 206 -34.97 10.14 -13.95
N GLU A 207 -34.69 9.10 -14.74
CA GLU A 207 -35.70 8.17 -15.26
C GLU A 207 -35.42 6.77 -14.74
N ALA A 208 -36.32 6.24 -13.92
CA ALA A 208 -36.15 4.90 -13.35
C ALA A 208 -36.11 3.82 -14.46
N GLY A 209 -35.15 2.90 -14.35
CA GLY A 209 -35.05 1.73 -15.23
C GLY A 209 -34.23 1.93 -16.52
N SER A 210 -33.56 3.07 -16.70
CA SER A 210 -32.64 3.32 -17.83
C SER A 210 -31.43 2.38 -17.83
N TYR A 211 -30.95 2.00 -16.65
CA TYR A 211 -29.80 1.11 -16.45
C TYR A 211 -30.15 -0.02 -15.47
N LYS A 212 -29.72 -1.24 -15.80
CA LYS A 212 -29.92 -2.39 -14.93
C LYS A 212 -28.69 -2.60 -14.05
N GLY A 213 -28.87 -2.31 -12.77
CA GLY A 213 -27.89 -2.60 -11.73
C GLY A 213 -27.54 -4.08 -11.63
N LYS A 214 -26.41 -4.36 -10.99
CA LYS A 214 -25.92 -5.71 -10.74
C LYS A 214 -25.39 -5.79 -9.31
N GLU A 215 -25.85 -6.76 -8.56
CA GLU A 215 -25.28 -7.11 -7.26
C GLU A 215 -24.08 -8.05 -7.44
N ALA A 216 -23.09 -7.93 -6.56
CA ALA A 216 -22.02 -8.91 -6.46
C ALA A 216 -22.50 -10.11 -5.63
N PRO A 217 -22.47 -11.35 -6.16
CA PRO A 217 -22.81 -12.52 -5.35
C PRO A 217 -21.83 -12.63 -4.19
N GLY A 218 -22.34 -12.80 -2.96
CA GLY A 218 -21.48 -12.90 -1.76
C GLY A 218 -20.43 -14.01 -1.84
N SER A 219 -20.70 -15.09 -2.58
CA SER A 219 -19.76 -16.18 -2.86
C SER A 219 -18.54 -15.78 -3.70
N ASP A 220 -18.67 -14.69 -4.46
CA ASP A 220 -17.68 -14.27 -5.46
C ASP A 220 -16.77 -13.17 -4.91
N LEU A 221 -17.19 -12.47 -3.85
CA LEU A 221 -16.45 -11.38 -3.18
C LEU A 221 -15.08 -11.82 -2.64
N ARG A 222 -14.85 -13.13 -2.49
CA ARG A 222 -13.53 -13.72 -2.14
C ARG A 222 -12.52 -13.61 -3.29
N TYR A 223 -12.96 -13.46 -4.54
CA TYR A 223 -12.13 -13.59 -5.73
C TYR A 223 -12.09 -12.34 -6.61
N SER A 224 -13.10 -11.46 -6.49
CA SER A 224 -13.16 -10.20 -7.23
C SER A 224 -14.17 -9.24 -6.60
N ARG A 225 -13.94 -7.93 -6.71
CA ARG A 225 -14.86 -6.93 -6.17
C ARG A 225 -14.80 -5.60 -6.94
N PHE A 226 -15.96 -4.99 -7.11
CA PHE A 226 -16.12 -3.62 -7.57
C PHE A 226 -16.50 -2.73 -6.39
N PHE A 227 -16.37 -1.42 -6.53
CA PHE A 227 -17.05 -0.48 -5.64
C PHE A 227 -18.56 -0.74 -5.71
N GLU A 228 -19.22 -0.53 -4.58
CA GLU A 228 -20.65 -0.82 -4.41
C GLU A 228 -21.34 0.44 -3.89
N THR A 229 -22.55 0.69 -4.38
CA THR A 229 -23.42 1.73 -3.82
C THR A 229 -23.76 1.42 -2.37
N GLN A 230 -24.28 2.41 -1.65
CA GLN A 230 -25.01 2.13 -0.43
C GLN A 230 -26.12 1.12 -0.72
N ALA A 231 -26.21 0.09 0.12
CA ALA A 231 -27.21 -0.94 -0.07
C ALA A 231 -28.61 -0.34 0.08
N ARG A 232 -29.53 -0.79 -0.76
CA ARG A 232 -30.93 -0.39 -0.72
C ARG A 232 -31.76 -1.50 -0.10
N LEU A 233 -32.79 -1.13 0.66
CA LEU A 233 -33.75 -2.07 1.20
C LEU A 233 -34.69 -2.52 0.08
N GLU A 234 -34.73 -3.82 -0.17
CA GLU A 234 -35.81 -4.41 -0.94
C GLU A 234 -37.15 -4.20 -0.24
N GLU A 235 -38.16 -3.82 -1.02
CA GLU A 235 -39.54 -3.76 -0.53
C GLU A 235 -39.97 -5.13 0.02
N SER A 236 -40.77 -5.11 1.08
CA SER A 236 -41.30 -6.28 1.81
C SER A 236 -40.27 -7.15 2.56
N THR A 237 -39.10 -7.43 2.00
CA THR A 237 -38.10 -8.32 2.63
C THR A 237 -37.16 -7.56 3.57
N GLY A 238 -36.93 -6.27 3.31
CA GLY A 238 -35.91 -5.48 4.00
C GLY A 238 -34.48 -5.97 3.75
N ARG A 239 -34.26 -6.82 2.73
CA ARG A 239 -32.93 -7.29 2.38
C ARG A 239 -32.10 -6.12 1.83
N PRO A 240 -30.87 -5.91 2.32
CA PRO A 240 -29.94 -4.96 1.72
C PRO A 240 -29.47 -5.47 0.35
N SER A 241 -29.50 -4.59 -0.64
CA SER A 241 -29.12 -4.82 -2.04
C SER A 241 -28.15 -3.71 -2.50
N PRO A 242 -26.82 -3.90 -2.34
CA PRO A 242 -25.82 -3.01 -2.90
C PRO A 242 -25.61 -3.28 -4.40
N GLN A 243 -25.42 -2.23 -5.20
CA GLN A 243 -25.21 -2.34 -6.63
C GLN A 243 -23.75 -2.03 -6.99
N MET A 244 -23.15 -2.81 -7.87
CA MET A 244 -21.78 -2.59 -8.36
C MET A 244 -21.70 -1.32 -9.20
N ALA A 245 -20.72 -0.47 -8.93
CA ALA A 245 -20.39 0.73 -9.70
C ALA A 245 -19.84 0.35 -11.09
N ARG A 246 -20.56 0.66 -12.16
CA ARG A 246 -20.20 0.26 -13.54
C ARG A 246 -20.69 1.27 -14.57
N PHE A 247 -19.98 1.40 -15.69
CA PHE A 247 -20.47 2.19 -16.83
C PHE A 247 -21.52 1.46 -17.67
N ASP A 248 -22.36 2.23 -18.37
CA ASP A 248 -23.14 1.74 -19.52
C ASP A 248 -22.24 1.50 -20.74
N ILE A 249 -21.84 0.25 -20.92
CA ILE A 249 -20.99 -0.19 -22.03
C ILE A 249 -21.71 -0.35 -23.37
N SER A 250 -22.99 0.04 -23.47
CA SER A 250 -23.64 0.20 -24.79
C SER A 250 -23.06 1.36 -25.59
N LYS A 251 -22.31 2.24 -24.93
CA LYS A 251 -21.59 3.39 -25.51
C LYS A 251 -20.11 3.31 -25.17
N PRO A 252 -19.24 3.96 -25.98
CA PRO A 252 -17.83 4.11 -25.62
C PRO A 252 -17.64 4.89 -24.31
N VAL A 253 -16.65 4.49 -23.51
CA VAL A 253 -16.22 5.22 -22.31
C VAL A 253 -15.02 6.09 -22.70
N VAL A 254 -15.23 7.39 -22.83
CA VAL A 254 -14.19 8.33 -23.29
C VAL A 254 -13.53 9.01 -22.11
N PHE A 255 -12.22 8.82 -21.97
CA PHE A 255 -11.36 9.52 -21.03
C PHE A 255 -10.57 10.63 -21.73
N HIS A 256 -10.46 11.76 -21.07
CA HIS A 256 -9.77 12.93 -21.56
C HIS A 256 -8.53 13.19 -20.71
N TYR A 257 -7.32 13.10 -21.28
CA TYR A 257 -6.14 13.56 -20.55
C TYR A 257 -6.06 15.08 -20.60
N SER A 258 -5.74 15.69 -19.47
CA SER A 258 -5.75 17.15 -19.32
C SER A 258 -4.81 17.85 -20.29
N ALA A 259 -5.17 19.07 -20.69
CA ALA A 259 -4.37 19.86 -21.63
C ALA A 259 -2.95 20.19 -21.13
N ASN A 260 -2.72 20.17 -19.81
CA ASN A 260 -1.44 20.41 -19.15
C ASN A 260 -0.59 19.15 -18.90
N THR A 261 -1.00 17.98 -19.40
CA THR A 261 -0.17 16.77 -19.33
C THR A 261 1.17 17.01 -20.06
N PRO A 262 2.33 16.81 -19.42
CA PRO A 262 3.62 17.08 -20.07
C PRO A 262 3.84 16.16 -21.26
N VAL A 263 4.47 16.71 -22.31
CA VAL A 263 4.62 16.04 -23.62
C VAL A 263 5.26 14.65 -23.49
N ASP A 264 6.30 14.52 -22.66
CA ASP A 264 7.02 13.26 -22.44
C ASP A 264 6.14 12.16 -21.82
N TYR A 265 5.00 12.50 -21.21
CA TYR A 265 4.11 11.56 -20.54
C TYR A 265 2.78 11.35 -21.27
N VAL A 266 2.50 12.08 -22.35
CA VAL A 266 1.21 11.97 -23.07
C VAL A 266 0.93 10.54 -23.54
N GLU A 267 1.91 9.86 -24.15
CA GLU A 267 1.71 8.48 -24.60
C GLU A 267 1.59 7.49 -23.42
N ALA A 268 2.32 7.71 -22.32
CA ALA A 268 2.17 6.90 -21.11
C ALA A 268 0.75 6.99 -20.52
N VAL A 269 0.21 8.21 -20.45
CA VAL A 269 -1.16 8.44 -19.99
C VAL A 269 -2.18 7.80 -20.93
N LYS A 270 -2.03 7.96 -22.25
CA LYS A 270 -2.92 7.34 -23.24
C LYS A 270 -2.90 5.82 -23.15
N ASP A 271 -1.72 5.22 -23.05
CA ASP A 271 -1.56 3.77 -22.94
C ASP A 271 -2.21 3.22 -21.66
N GLY A 272 -2.06 3.93 -20.54
CA GLY A 272 -2.70 3.56 -19.27
C GLY A 272 -4.23 3.56 -19.37
N ILE A 273 -4.81 4.58 -20.01
CA ILE A 273 -6.25 4.63 -20.31
C ILE A 273 -6.66 3.46 -21.21
N LEU A 274 -5.93 3.25 -22.32
CA LEU A 274 -6.31 2.29 -23.36
C LEU A 274 -6.06 0.82 -22.98
N TYR A 275 -5.26 0.55 -21.94
CA TYR A 275 -5.00 -0.79 -21.42
C TYR A 275 -6.27 -1.60 -21.24
N TRP A 276 -7.32 -0.99 -20.68
CA TRP A 276 -8.56 -1.66 -20.30
C TRP A 276 -9.34 -2.25 -21.48
N ASN A 277 -9.14 -1.77 -22.72
CA ASN A 277 -9.70 -2.41 -23.92
C ASN A 277 -9.29 -3.89 -24.06
N ARG A 278 -8.09 -4.24 -23.58
CA ARG A 278 -7.58 -5.62 -23.57
C ARG A 278 -8.38 -6.50 -22.60
N ALA A 279 -8.74 -5.96 -21.44
CA ALA A 279 -9.55 -6.65 -20.44
C ALA A 279 -11.03 -6.77 -20.88
N PHE A 280 -11.57 -5.74 -21.52
CA PHE A 280 -12.90 -5.78 -22.14
C PHE A 280 -12.96 -6.75 -23.34
N GLY A 281 -11.85 -6.96 -24.06
CA GLY A 281 -11.80 -7.74 -25.29
C GLY A 281 -12.36 -6.99 -26.51
N THR A 282 -12.59 -5.68 -26.40
CA THR A 282 -13.15 -4.82 -27.43
C THR A 282 -12.71 -3.36 -27.20
N ASN A 283 -12.77 -2.54 -28.25
CA ASN A 283 -12.35 -1.13 -28.22
C ASN A 283 -13.49 -0.21 -27.71
N LEU A 284 -13.81 -0.32 -26.41
CA LEU A 284 -14.83 0.49 -25.74
C LEU A 284 -14.26 1.78 -25.13
N VAL A 285 -13.04 1.73 -24.62
CA VAL A 285 -12.36 2.84 -23.96
C VAL A 285 -11.62 3.68 -24.99
N ARG A 286 -11.74 5.00 -24.90
CA ARG A 286 -11.03 5.97 -25.75
C ARG A 286 -10.22 6.95 -24.91
N ALA A 287 -9.09 7.38 -25.44
CA ALA A 287 -8.23 8.40 -24.84
C ALA A 287 -8.15 9.62 -25.77
N GLU A 288 -8.70 10.75 -25.33
CA GLU A 288 -8.76 12.00 -26.09
C GLU A 288 -8.09 13.13 -25.30
N LYS A 289 -7.68 14.21 -25.99
CA LYS A 289 -7.14 15.39 -25.29
C LYS A 289 -8.30 16.24 -24.79
N ALA A 290 -8.28 16.64 -23.52
CA ALA A 290 -9.25 17.59 -23.01
C ALA A 290 -9.16 18.93 -23.78
N PRO A 291 -10.29 19.57 -24.10
CA PRO A 291 -10.29 20.93 -24.64
C PRO A 291 -9.56 21.91 -23.69
N ALA A 292 -8.98 22.97 -24.24
CA ALA A 292 -8.31 23.99 -23.43
C ALA A 292 -9.29 24.60 -22.42
N GLY A 293 -8.86 24.72 -21.16
CA GLY A 293 -9.67 25.26 -20.06
C GLY A 293 -10.57 24.25 -19.33
N VAL A 294 -10.71 23.03 -19.85
CA VAL A 294 -11.41 21.93 -19.15
C VAL A 294 -10.49 21.29 -18.13
N THR A 295 -10.94 21.21 -16.87
CA THR A 295 -10.20 20.63 -15.75
C THR A 295 -11.11 19.80 -14.86
N ALA A 296 -10.55 18.78 -14.20
CA ALA A 296 -11.29 18.00 -13.21
C ALA A 296 -11.74 18.86 -12.00
N PRO A 297 -12.92 18.56 -11.38
CA PRO A 297 -13.95 17.65 -11.86
C PRO A 297 -14.87 18.30 -12.90
N ASP A 298 -15.11 17.68 -14.07
CA ASP A 298 -16.07 18.19 -15.06
C ASP A 298 -17.18 17.16 -15.32
N ALA A 299 -18.44 17.61 -15.31
CA ALA A 299 -19.61 16.74 -15.44
C ALA A 299 -19.76 16.09 -16.82
N ARG A 300 -19.10 16.66 -17.84
CA ARG A 300 -19.22 16.22 -19.24
C ARG A 300 -18.17 15.20 -19.64
N TYR A 301 -17.07 15.13 -18.90
CA TYR A 301 -15.87 14.41 -19.32
C TYR A 301 -15.34 13.54 -18.18
N ASN A 302 -14.98 12.30 -18.49
CA ASN A 302 -14.03 11.58 -17.64
C ASN A 302 -12.65 12.19 -17.86
N ILE A 303 -11.96 12.69 -16.83
CA ILE A 303 -10.67 13.40 -17.01
C ILE A 303 -9.56 12.70 -16.22
N VAL A 304 -8.42 12.50 -16.88
CA VAL A 304 -7.13 12.22 -16.22
C VAL A 304 -6.38 13.54 -16.11
N GLN A 305 -6.43 14.15 -14.93
CA GLN A 305 -5.89 15.47 -14.62
C GLN A 305 -4.45 15.38 -14.14
N TRP A 306 -3.53 16.03 -14.86
CA TRP A 306 -2.17 16.22 -14.39
C TRP A 306 -2.11 17.32 -13.32
N VAL A 307 -1.51 16.99 -12.17
CA VAL A 307 -1.38 17.86 -11.01
C VAL A 307 0.12 18.07 -10.72
N PRO A 308 0.66 19.29 -10.92
CA PRO A 308 2.07 19.58 -10.65
C PRO A 308 2.31 19.71 -9.13
N TRP A 309 2.41 18.56 -8.45
CA TRP A 309 2.61 18.44 -7.02
C TRP A 309 3.62 17.34 -6.67
N ASP A 310 4.88 17.74 -6.52
CA ASP A 310 6.02 16.83 -6.32
C ASP A 310 6.11 16.19 -4.93
N ASN A 311 5.38 16.74 -3.96
CA ASN A 311 5.37 16.25 -2.58
C ASN A 311 4.07 15.48 -2.26
N ALA A 312 3.19 15.28 -3.25
CA ALA A 312 2.03 14.43 -3.08
C ALA A 312 2.49 12.97 -3.05
N GLY A 313 2.12 12.21 -2.02
CA GLY A 313 2.40 10.77 -1.96
C GLY A 313 1.26 9.91 -2.48
N PHE A 314 0.50 10.38 -3.48
CA PHE A 314 -0.70 9.72 -3.97
C PHE A 314 -1.04 10.08 -5.43
N ALA A 315 -1.73 9.17 -6.09
CA ALA A 315 -2.69 9.43 -7.16
C ALA A 315 -4.07 9.00 -6.65
N TYR A 316 -5.14 9.53 -7.21
CA TYR A 316 -6.48 9.23 -6.72
C TYR A 316 -7.53 9.41 -7.81
N ALA A 317 -8.54 8.53 -7.80
CA ALA A 317 -9.68 8.55 -8.68
C ALA A 317 -11.00 8.70 -7.92
N ASP A 318 -11.90 9.45 -8.54
CA ASP A 318 -13.21 9.82 -8.04
C ASP A 318 -14.26 9.50 -9.11
N ILE A 319 -15.47 9.10 -8.70
CA ILE A 319 -16.56 8.74 -9.60
C ILE A 319 -17.86 9.21 -8.99
N LEU A 320 -18.73 9.82 -9.80
CA LEU A 320 -20.11 10.02 -9.39
C LEU A 320 -20.98 8.93 -10.01
N ILE A 321 -21.72 8.27 -9.12
CA ILE A 321 -22.52 7.08 -9.42
C ILE A 321 -24.00 7.34 -9.12
N ASP A 322 -24.88 6.73 -9.89
CA ASP A 322 -26.29 6.61 -9.53
C ASP A 322 -26.42 5.70 -8.29
N PRO A 323 -26.90 6.22 -7.15
CA PRO A 323 -27.02 5.44 -5.91
C PRO A 323 -28.02 4.28 -6.00
N ARG A 324 -28.94 4.30 -6.98
CA ARG A 324 -29.97 3.27 -7.14
C ARG A 324 -29.55 2.09 -7.98
N THR A 325 -28.70 2.33 -8.98
CA THR A 325 -28.37 1.34 -10.01
C THR A 325 -26.88 1.01 -10.08
N GLY A 326 -26.02 1.86 -9.51
CA GLY A 326 -24.56 1.76 -9.64
C GLY A 326 -24.04 2.26 -10.99
N GLU A 327 -24.85 2.88 -11.84
CA GLU A 327 -24.36 3.46 -13.09
C GLU A 327 -23.33 4.55 -12.80
N SER A 328 -22.12 4.40 -13.34
CA SER A 328 -21.07 5.42 -13.28
C SER A 328 -21.31 6.43 -14.39
N GLU A 329 -21.49 7.69 -14.02
CA GLU A 329 -21.81 8.78 -14.98
C GLU A 329 -20.54 9.51 -15.41
N HIS A 330 -19.65 9.80 -14.45
CA HIS A 330 -18.38 10.47 -14.73
C HIS A 330 -17.34 10.15 -13.67
N GLY A 331 -16.09 10.02 -14.12
CA GLY A 331 -14.94 9.80 -13.25
C GLY A 331 -13.78 10.73 -13.52
N GLN A 332 -13.03 11.02 -12.48
CA GLN A 332 -11.91 11.95 -12.49
C GLN A 332 -10.73 11.26 -11.85
N ALA A 333 -9.58 11.25 -12.51
CA ALA A 333 -8.33 10.71 -11.97
C ALA A 333 -7.30 11.83 -11.86
N TYR A 334 -6.61 11.92 -10.74
CA TYR A 334 -5.59 12.93 -10.47
C TYR A 334 -4.20 12.28 -10.45
N MET A 335 -3.41 12.60 -11.47
CA MET A 335 -2.02 12.15 -11.62
C MET A 335 -1.07 13.24 -11.11
N THR A 336 -0.37 12.98 -10.01
CA THR A 336 0.58 13.94 -9.43
C THR A 336 1.98 13.80 -10.04
N SER A 337 2.73 14.91 -10.11
CA SER A 337 4.07 14.92 -10.72
C SER A 337 5.16 14.21 -9.90
N VAL A 338 4.84 13.67 -8.72
CA VAL A 338 5.77 12.86 -7.91
C VAL A 338 6.22 11.60 -8.66
N PHE A 339 5.34 11.01 -9.46
CA PHE A 339 5.61 9.78 -10.23
C PHE A 339 6.49 10.05 -11.47
N ALA A 340 6.73 11.33 -11.78
CA ALA A 340 7.42 11.79 -12.98
C ALA A 340 8.91 12.10 -12.72
N LEU A 341 9.79 11.29 -13.30
CA LEU A 341 11.24 11.45 -13.38
C LEU A 341 11.65 11.81 -14.82
N SER A 342 12.11 13.04 -15.04
CA SER A 342 12.62 13.49 -16.34
C SER A 342 14.10 13.14 -16.58
N GLY A 343 14.73 12.41 -15.66
CA GLY A 343 16.14 12.04 -15.72
C GLY A 343 16.74 11.78 -14.33
N LYS A 344 18.06 11.52 -14.27
CA LYS A 344 18.75 11.20 -13.00
C LYS A 344 18.74 12.33 -11.99
N ALA A 345 18.88 13.58 -12.46
CA ALA A 345 18.84 14.75 -11.59
C ALA A 345 17.48 14.86 -10.87
N ARG A 346 16.38 14.64 -11.62
CA ARG A 346 15.03 14.63 -11.06
C ARG A 346 14.79 13.45 -10.11
N ALA A 347 15.28 12.25 -10.45
CA ALA A 347 15.23 11.09 -9.55
C ALA A 347 15.94 11.35 -8.22
N ARG A 348 17.12 11.99 -8.24
CA ARG A 348 17.82 12.41 -7.02
C ARG A 348 17.04 13.45 -6.22
N ALA A 349 16.42 14.41 -6.90
CA ALA A 349 15.63 15.43 -6.23
C ALA A 349 14.43 14.81 -5.48
N LEU A 350 13.72 13.88 -6.12
CA LEU A 350 12.61 13.16 -5.51
C LEU A 350 13.07 12.23 -4.37
N LEU A 351 14.16 11.48 -4.55
CA LEU A 351 14.74 10.64 -3.48
C LEU A 351 14.95 11.42 -2.19
N ARG A 352 15.52 12.63 -2.29
CA ARG A 352 15.78 13.47 -1.12
C ARG A 352 14.50 14.03 -0.52
N SER A 353 13.58 14.53 -1.35
CA SER A 353 12.26 14.98 -0.89
C SER A 353 11.53 13.89 -0.10
N MET A 354 11.54 12.65 -0.61
CA MET A 354 10.94 11.51 0.08
C MET A 354 11.65 11.18 1.40
N ARG A 355 12.99 11.25 1.45
CA ARG A 355 13.73 11.05 2.71
C ARG A 355 13.44 12.13 3.76
N ASP A 356 13.25 13.37 3.33
CA ASP A 356 12.86 14.47 4.22
C ASP A 356 11.47 14.20 4.85
N ILE A 357 10.52 13.71 4.05
CA ILE A 357 9.19 13.27 4.54
C ILE A 357 9.34 12.14 5.58
N VAL A 358 10.22 11.16 5.35
CA VAL A 358 10.46 10.05 6.29
C VAL A 358 11.12 10.53 7.59
N ALA A 359 11.97 11.57 7.53
CA ALA A 359 12.71 12.07 8.68
C ALA A 359 11.87 12.97 9.61
N ASP A 360 10.94 13.76 9.07
CA ASP A 360 10.18 14.76 9.82
C ASP A 360 8.93 14.17 10.53
N LYS A 361 9.15 13.25 11.48
CA LYS A 361 8.08 12.63 12.30
C LYS A 361 7.21 13.64 13.07
N LYS A 362 7.68 14.88 13.29
CA LYS A 362 6.98 15.90 14.10
C LYS A 362 6.08 16.84 13.29
N LYS A 363 6.25 16.96 11.96
CA LYS A 363 5.31 17.68 11.09
C LYS A 363 4.22 16.80 10.45
N LEU A 364 4.24 15.51 10.75
CA LEU A 364 3.29 14.51 10.23
C LEU A 364 1.99 14.41 11.06
N THR A 365 1.76 15.31 12.01
CA THR A 365 0.46 15.43 12.71
C THR A 365 -0.54 16.08 11.77
N ALA A 366 -1.22 15.30 10.93
CA ALA A 366 -2.31 15.73 10.06
C ALA A 366 -1.95 16.81 9.00
N ASP A 367 -1.21 17.87 9.33
CA ASP A 367 -0.99 19.11 8.59
C ASP A 367 -0.20 18.98 7.26
N ALA A 368 0.57 17.91 7.06
CA ALA A 368 1.40 17.74 5.87
C ALA A 368 0.76 16.93 4.73
N VAL A 369 -0.43 16.35 4.96
CA VAL A 369 -1.05 15.43 4.02
C VAL A 369 -2.23 16.12 3.37
N GLY A 370 -2.31 16.09 2.04
CA GLY A 370 -3.47 16.59 1.27
C GLY A 370 -4.80 15.86 1.53
N GLY A 371 -4.92 15.15 2.66
CA GLY A 371 -6.11 14.44 3.09
C GLY A 371 -6.87 15.22 4.17
N GLU A 372 -8.17 14.98 4.24
CA GLU A 372 -9.15 15.68 5.07
C GLU A 372 -8.85 15.63 6.59
N ALA A 373 -7.98 14.71 7.01
CA ALA A 373 -7.40 14.64 8.36
C ALA A 373 -6.69 15.95 8.74
N ALA A 374 -5.92 16.53 7.81
CA ALA A 374 -5.17 17.78 7.96
C ALA A 374 -6.06 18.96 8.29
N GLN A 375 -7.33 18.90 7.88
CA GLN A 375 -8.24 20.01 8.01
C GLN A 375 -9.04 19.93 9.32
N GLY A 376 -8.89 18.88 10.13
CA GLY A 376 -9.48 18.82 11.48
C GLY A 376 -10.87 18.21 11.58
N PHE A 377 -11.23 17.20 10.77
CA PHE A 377 -12.41 16.36 11.03
C PHE A 377 -12.03 14.86 10.95
N PRO A 378 -11.69 14.21 12.08
CA PRO A 378 -11.15 12.84 12.12
C PRO A 378 -12.11 11.75 11.61
N TRP A 379 -13.41 12.04 11.54
CA TRP A 379 -14.43 11.10 11.07
C TRP A 379 -14.72 11.25 9.57
N MET A 380 -14.40 12.42 8.98
CA MET A 380 -14.41 12.60 7.52
C MET A 380 -13.23 11.88 6.85
N THR A 381 -12.26 11.42 7.65
CA THR A 381 -11.24 10.48 7.20
C THR A 381 -11.86 9.07 7.10
N ALA A 382 -12.84 8.90 6.22
CA ALA A 382 -12.78 7.68 5.45
C ALA A 382 -11.42 7.78 4.76
N ASN A 383 -10.38 7.14 5.32
CA ASN A 383 -9.08 7.01 4.67
C ASN A 383 -9.43 6.69 3.23
N GLY A 384 -9.21 7.64 2.31
CA GLY A 384 -9.57 7.44 0.91
C GLY A 384 -9.04 6.08 0.56
N LEU A 385 -9.85 5.18 -0.01
CA LEU A 385 -9.38 3.81 -0.19
C LEU A 385 -8.09 3.80 -1.04
N CYS A 386 -7.89 4.83 -1.88
CA CYS A 386 -6.64 5.09 -2.62
C CYS A 386 -5.71 6.16 -1.99
N HIS A 387 -5.95 6.55 -0.74
CA HIS A 387 -5.13 7.51 -0.01
C HIS A 387 -4.04 6.76 0.76
N MET A 388 -2.89 6.66 0.12
CA MET A 388 -1.70 6.05 0.69
C MET A 388 -1.10 6.91 1.80
N GLN A 389 -0.58 6.29 2.86
CA GLN A 389 0.16 7.03 3.87
C GLN A 389 1.43 7.61 3.24
N SER A 390 1.59 8.93 3.27
CA SER A 390 2.68 9.62 2.56
C SER A 390 4.07 9.16 3.03
N VAL A 391 4.22 8.74 4.29
CA VAL A 391 5.47 8.19 4.82
C VAL A 391 5.76 6.81 4.26
N GLU A 392 4.74 5.97 4.12
CA GLU A 392 4.86 4.62 3.55
C GLU A 392 5.24 4.71 2.07
N PHE A 393 4.55 5.57 1.30
CA PHE A 393 4.93 5.92 -0.07
C PHE A 393 6.36 6.42 -0.14
N ALA A 394 6.70 7.44 0.64
CA ALA A 394 8.01 8.07 0.60
C ALA A 394 9.12 7.08 0.94
N HIS A 395 8.90 6.20 1.92
CA HIS A 395 9.85 5.15 2.27
C HIS A 395 10.09 4.19 1.10
N GLN A 396 9.02 3.62 0.53
CA GLN A 396 9.12 2.69 -0.58
C GLN A 396 9.72 3.35 -1.83
N TYR A 397 9.24 4.54 -2.19
CA TYR A 397 9.68 5.24 -3.39
C TYR A 397 11.13 5.69 -3.28
N ALA A 398 11.58 6.15 -2.10
CA ALA A 398 12.98 6.44 -1.84
C ALA A 398 13.87 5.20 -2.05
N GLN A 399 13.48 4.04 -1.54
CA GLN A 399 14.24 2.80 -1.78
C GLN A 399 14.34 2.45 -3.27
N GLY A 400 13.22 2.55 -4.00
CA GLY A 400 13.20 2.29 -5.45
C GLY A 400 14.07 3.25 -6.27
N LEU A 401 14.03 4.55 -5.94
CA LEU A 401 14.87 5.56 -6.57
C LEU A 401 16.35 5.38 -6.24
N GLU A 402 16.68 4.99 -5.01
CA GLU A 402 18.04 4.69 -4.60
C GLU A 402 18.62 3.50 -5.36
N ASP A 403 17.87 2.40 -5.49
CA ASP A 403 18.31 1.24 -6.25
C ASP A 403 18.49 1.59 -7.74
N LEU A 404 17.54 2.33 -8.34
CA LEU A 404 17.68 2.87 -9.70
C LEU A 404 18.97 3.68 -9.86
N LEU A 405 19.22 4.64 -8.97
CA LEU A 405 20.40 5.53 -9.00
C LEU A 405 21.72 4.82 -8.67
N SER A 406 21.65 3.65 -8.02
CA SER A 406 22.83 2.85 -7.71
C SER A 406 23.44 2.18 -8.94
N ASN A 407 22.68 2.06 -10.04
CA ASN A 407 23.17 1.49 -11.29
C ASN A 407 24.06 2.50 -12.04
N GLU A 408 25.35 2.21 -12.13
CA GLU A 408 26.36 3.06 -12.79
C GLU A 408 26.12 3.24 -14.31
N SER A 409 25.41 2.29 -14.92
CA SER A 409 25.06 2.31 -16.35
C SER A 409 23.74 3.05 -16.64
N LEU A 410 23.08 3.62 -15.62
CA LEU A 410 21.83 4.36 -15.81
C LEU A 410 22.05 5.63 -16.65
N THR A 411 21.26 5.73 -17.73
CA THR A 411 21.17 6.93 -18.58
C THR A 411 19.94 7.76 -18.22
N ASP A 412 19.94 9.06 -18.57
CA ASP A 412 18.74 9.90 -18.36
C ASP A 412 17.54 9.40 -19.18
N ALA A 413 17.79 8.89 -20.39
CA ALA A 413 16.77 8.23 -21.19
C ALA A 413 16.24 6.95 -20.52
N GLY A 414 17.09 6.17 -19.86
CA GLY A 414 16.68 5.00 -19.06
C GLY A 414 15.81 5.39 -17.87
N ALA A 415 16.18 6.45 -17.14
CA ALA A 415 15.39 6.98 -16.03
C ALA A 415 14.04 7.53 -16.49
N LEU A 416 14.00 8.26 -17.61
CA LEU A 416 12.77 8.76 -18.21
C LEU A 416 11.85 7.60 -18.64
N ARG A 417 12.39 6.57 -19.32
CA ARG A 417 11.61 5.39 -19.69
C ARG A 417 11.01 4.69 -18.48
N ALA A 418 11.80 4.49 -17.42
CA ALA A 418 11.31 3.88 -16.18
C ALA A 418 10.14 4.70 -15.60
N SER A 419 10.26 6.03 -15.59
CA SER A 419 9.18 6.90 -15.14
C SER A 419 7.96 6.87 -16.05
N GLN A 420 8.12 6.84 -17.37
CA GLN A 420 6.99 6.74 -18.30
C GLN A 420 6.23 5.42 -18.09
N ASP A 421 6.94 4.31 -17.89
CA ASP A 421 6.31 3.03 -17.58
C ASP A 421 5.63 3.07 -16.19
N TYR A 422 6.23 3.71 -15.19
CA TYR A 422 5.57 3.89 -13.89
C TYR A 422 4.28 4.74 -14.00
N VAL A 423 4.33 5.89 -14.69
CA VAL A 423 3.15 6.74 -14.92
C VAL A 423 2.06 5.97 -15.68
N ARG A 424 2.44 5.13 -16.65
CA ARG A 424 1.49 4.30 -17.42
C ARG A 424 0.74 3.32 -16.53
N GLU A 425 1.44 2.68 -15.59
CA GLU A 425 0.83 1.79 -14.60
C GLU A 425 -0.11 2.54 -13.66
N VAL A 426 0.33 3.66 -13.09
CA VAL A 426 -0.50 4.47 -12.18
C VAL A 426 -1.73 5.04 -12.89
N VAL A 427 -1.63 5.50 -14.15
CA VAL A 427 -2.85 5.92 -14.90
C VAL A 427 -3.80 4.75 -15.11
N ALA A 428 -3.29 3.57 -15.49
CA ALA A 428 -4.13 2.40 -15.67
C ALA A 428 -4.85 2.01 -14.36
N HIS A 429 -4.16 2.15 -13.22
CA HIS A 429 -4.70 1.93 -11.88
C HIS A 429 -5.88 2.87 -11.58
N GLU A 430 -5.68 4.18 -11.75
CA GLU A 430 -6.73 5.17 -11.50
C GLU A 430 -7.92 5.02 -12.46
N VAL A 431 -7.66 4.68 -13.73
CA VAL A 431 -8.73 4.37 -14.68
C VAL A 431 -9.47 3.09 -14.27
N GLY A 432 -8.78 2.10 -13.70
CA GLY A 432 -9.40 0.90 -13.15
C GLY A 432 -10.40 1.21 -12.03
N HIS A 433 -10.05 2.14 -11.13
CA HIS A 433 -11.00 2.66 -10.16
C HIS A 433 -12.19 3.31 -10.84
N VAL A 434 -11.97 4.20 -11.82
CA VAL A 434 -13.07 4.85 -12.56
C VAL A 434 -13.99 3.82 -13.21
N LEU A 435 -13.47 2.69 -13.69
CA LEU A 435 -14.27 1.58 -14.23
C LEU A 435 -15.01 0.75 -13.17
N GLY A 436 -14.82 1.08 -11.89
CA GLY A 436 -15.49 0.51 -10.73
C GLY A 436 -14.66 -0.46 -9.92
N LEU A 437 -13.38 -0.69 -10.22
CA LEU A 437 -12.59 -1.74 -9.58
C LEU A 437 -12.06 -1.34 -8.20
N ARG A 438 -12.08 -2.31 -7.26
CA ARG A 438 -11.39 -2.21 -5.97
C ARG A 438 -9.91 -2.56 -6.12
N HIS A 439 -9.10 -2.16 -5.13
CA HIS A 439 -7.74 -2.68 -5.01
C HIS A 439 -7.71 -4.20 -4.93
N ASN A 440 -6.62 -4.77 -5.44
CA ASN A 440 -6.25 -6.17 -5.31
C ASN A 440 -4.77 -6.30 -4.90
N PHE A 441 -4.48 -6.25 -3.61
CA PHE A 441 -3.17 -6.48 -3.01
C PHE A 441 -2.74 -7.96 -2.97
N ALA A 442 -3.47 -8.84 -3.64
CA ALA A 442 -3.03 -10.21 -3.87
C ALA A 442 -2.38 -10.40 -5.25
N GLY A 443 -2.24 -9.32 -6.03
CA GLY A 443 -1.72 -9.36 -7.40
C GLY A 443 -0.28 -9.89 -7.46
N SER A 444 0.57 -9.49 -6.51
CA SER A 444 1.97 -9.87 -6.39
C SER A 444 2.10 -11.32 -5.92
N VAL A 445 1.09 -11.82 -5.21
CA VAL A 445 0.98 -13.22 -4.76
C VAL A 445 0.64 -14.16 -5.89
N SER A 446 -0.16 -13.71 -6.86
CA SER A 446 -0.44 -14.44 -8.10
C SER A 446 0.44 -14.03 -9.28
N ALA A 447 1.53 -13.31 -9.04
CA ALA A 447 2.53 -13.00 -10.06
C ALA A 447 3.24 -14.27 -10.55
N ASN A 448 3.80 -14.22 -11.77
CA ASN A 448 4.64 -15.29 -12.31
C ASN A 448 6.12 -14.90 -12.42
N MET A 449 6.51 -13.77 -11.82
CA MET A 449 7.90 -13.37 -11.63
C MET A 449 8.30 -13.53 -10.17
N SER A 450 9.45 -14.13 -9.93
CA SER A 450 10.12 -13.99 -8.64
C SER A 450 10.76 -12.61 -8.51
N ARG A 451 11.06 -12.18 -7.27
CA ARG A 451 11.86 -10.96 -7.02
C ARG A 451 13.15 -10.96 -7.83
N GLN A 452 13.90 -12.06 -7.83
CA GLN A 452 15.11 -12.15 -8.64
C GLN A 452 14.84 -11.84 -10.11
N GLN A 453 13.80 -12.43 -10.71
CA GLN A 453 13.48 -12.16 -12.11
C GLN A 453 13.12 -10.70 -12.34
N ILE A 454 12.48 -10.04 -11.36
CA ILE A 454 12.21 -8.60 -11.39
C ILE A 454 13.53 -7.80 -11.34
N ASP A 455 14.48 -8.20 -10.49
CA ASP A 455 15.79 -7.55 -10.40
C ASP A 455 16.60 -7.71 -11.69
N GLU A 456 16.72 -8.94 -12.21
CA GLU A 456 17.40 -9.22 -13.47
C GLU A 456 16.76 -8.47 -14.64
N TRP A 457 15.42 -8.49 -14.71
CA TRP A 457 14.66 -7.74 -15.70
C TRP A 457 14.95 -6.25 -15.57
N PHE A 458 14.93 -5.69 -14.37
CA PHE A 458 15.12 -4.26 -14.15
C PHE A 458 16.53 -3.83 -14.55
N GLN A 459 17.56 -4.62 -14.20
CA GLN A 459 18.94 -4.37 -14.63
C GLN A 459 19.07 -4.43 -16.16
N ALA A 460 18.50 -5.44 -16.81
CA ALA A 460 18.47 -5.53 -18.27
C ALA A 460 17.71 -4.33 -18.90
N TYR A 461 16.59 -3.94 -18.30
CA TYR A 461 15.71 -2.86 -18.77
C TYR A 461 16.41 -1.49 -18.74
N VAL A 462 17.05 -1.14 -17.62
CA VAL A 462 17.72 0.18 -17.49
C VAL A 462 19.02 0.25 -18.29
N THR A 463 19.65 -0.89 -18.57
CA THR A 463 20.87 -0.99 -19.40
C THR A 463 20.60 -1.20 -20.89
N GLY A 464 19.33 -1.38 -21.29
CA GLY A 464 18.95 -1.53 -22.69
C GLY A 464 19.28 -2.90 -23.30
N GLN A 465 19.43 -3.93 -22.48
CA GLN A 465 19.59 -5.32 -22.93
C GLN A 465 18.26 -5.89 -23.46
N SER A 466 18.29 -7.02 -24.16
CA SER A 466 17.07 -7.69 -24.62
C SER A 466 16.23 -8.16 -23.42
N LEU A 467 14.91 -8.01 -23.55
CA LEU A 467 13.92 -8.39 -22.54
C LEU A 467 13.02 -9.54 -23.02
N ASP A 468 13.38 -10.23 -24.10
CA ASP A 468 12.54 -11.27 -24.73
C ASP A 468 12.16 -12.39 -23.76
N ALA A 469 13.06 -12.74 -22.82
CA ALA A 469 12.82 -13.74 -21.78
C ALA A 469 11.65 -13.39 -20.84
N TYR A 470 11.33 -12.09 -20.70
CA TYR A 470 10.32 -11.58 -19.77
C TYR A 470 8.98 -11.30 -20.45
N THR A 471 8.86 -11.60 -21.73
CA THR A 471 7.69 -11.27 -22.56
C THR A 471 6.36 -11.84 -22.05
N ASN A 472 6.38 -13.01 -21.39
CA ASN A 472 5.18 -13.64 -20.81
C ASN A 472 5.17 -13.59 -19.28
N HIS A 473 5.93 -12.65 -18.71
CA HIS A 473 6.13 -12.50 -17.29
C HIS A 473 5.54 -11.18 -16.79
N TYR A 474 4.97 -11.19 -15.59
CA TYR A 474 4.37 -10.05 -14.91
C TYR A 474 4.68 -10.09 -13.41
N ALA A 475 5.04 -8.93 -12.86
CA ALA A 475 5.33 -8.73 -11.45
C ALA A 475 4.08 -8.64 -10.57
N SER A 476 2.90 -8.48 -11.18
CA SER A 476 1.60 -8.57 -10.54
C SER A 476 0.54 -9.05 -11.53
N SER A 477 -0.42 -9.83 -11.07
CA SER A 477 -1.55 -10.28 -11.89
C SER A 477 -2.67 -9.25 -12.02
N SER A 478 -2.59 -8.11 -11.34
CA SER A 478 -3.57 -7.02 -11.40
C SER A 478 -2.89 -5.66 -11.33
N ILE A 479 -3.34 -4.70 -12.14
CA ILE A 479 -2.88 -3.31 -12.00
C ILE A 479 -3.41 -2.69 -10.69
N MET A 480 -4.49 -3.23 -10.10
CA MET A 480 -5.13 -2.66 -8.92
C MET A 480 -4.34 -2.87 -7.60
N GLU A 481 -3.03 -3.08 -7.67
CA GLU A 481 -2.15 -3.33 -6.54
C GLU A 481 -1.14 -2.20 -6.34
N TYR A 482 -0.76 -1.94 -5.09
CA TYR A 482 0.42 -1.12 -4.81
C TYR A 482 1.67 -1.98 -4.80
N THR A 483 2.31 -2.05 -5.96
CA THR A 483 3.56 -2.78 -6.12
C THR A 483 4.77 -1.89 -5.83
N VAL A 484 5.91 -2.48 -5.47
CA VAL A 484 7.16 -1.72 -5.36
C VAL A 484 7.58 -1.14 -6.70
N PHE A 485 8.42 -0.10 -6.67
CA PHE A 485 8.84 0.69 -7.84
C PHE A 485 9.25 -0.17 -9.03
N LYS A 486 10.13 -1.16 -8.85
CA LYS A 486 10.60 -2.02 -9.96
C LYS A 486 9.45 -2.82 -10.59
N SER A 487 8.57 -3.36 -9.77
CA SER A 487 7.36 -4.08 -10.19
C SER A 487 6.38 -3.17 -10.91
N ALA A 488 6.17 -1.94 -10.42
CA ALA A 488 5.31 -0.96 -11.08
C ALA A 488 5.85 -0.56 -12.46
N VAL A 489 7.17 -0.35 -12.58
CA VAL A 489 7.83 -0.13 -13.87
C VAL A 489 7.69 -1.37 -14.78
N GLN A 490 7.76 -2.59 -14.24
CA GLN A 490 7.58 -3.83 -14.98
C GLN A 490 6.17 -3.98 -15.53
N VAL A 491 5.15 -3.71 -14.71
CA VAL A 491 3.74 -3.72 -15.13
C VAL A 491 3.49 -2.63 -16.16
N GLY A 492 4.06 -1.44 -15.99
CA GLY A 492 4.04 -0.37 -16.99
C GLY A 492 4.64 -0.79 -18.34
N TRP A 493 5.81 -1.43 -18.31
CA TRP A 493 6.45 -2.00 -19.49
C TRP A 493 5.58 -3.10 -20.14
N PHE A 494 4.95 -3.95 -19.33
CA PHE A 494 4.02 -4.97 -19.80
C PHE A 494 2.84 -4.32 -20.54
N ILE A 495 2.24 -3.26 -19.97
CA ILE A 495 1.18 -2.49 -20.65
C ILE A 495 1.69 -1.96 -21.99
N ARG A 496 2.88 -1.36 -22.04
CA ARG A 496 3.43 -0.77 -23.26
C ARG A 496 3.71 -1.80 -24.37
N THR A 497 4.11 -3.02 -24.02
CA THR A 497 4.70 -3.98 -24.98
C THR A 497 3.84 -5.18 -25.30
N ARG A 498 2.85 -5.51 -24.47
CA ARG A 498 2.00 -6.70 -24.60
C ARG A 498 0.63 -6.36 -25.13
N LYS A 499 -0.03 -7.34 -25.77
CA LYS A 499 -1.42 -7.20 -26.23
C LYS A 499 -2.41 -7.83 -25.26
N GLU A 500 -1.94 -8.76 -24.45
CA GLU A 500 -2.73 -9.44 -23.43
C GLU A 500 -2.93 -8.53 -22.21
N PRO A 501 -4.11 -8.56 -21.57
CA PRO A 501 -4.30 -7.96 -20.24
C PRO A 501 -3.65 -8.84 -19.16
N LEU A 502 -3.45 -8.27 -17.98
CA LEU A 502 -3.13 -9.07 -16.80
C LEU A 502 -4.31 -10.00 -16.45
N PRO A 503 -4.05 -11.22 -15.93
CA PRO A 503 -5.08 -12.24 -15.79
C PRO A 503 -6.24 -11.85 -14.87
N HIS A 504 -5.97 -11.24 -13.71
CA HIS A 504 -7.01 -10.87 -12.76
C HIS A 504 -7.85 -9.70 -13.28
N ASP A 505 -7.21 -8.68 -13.86
CA ASP A 505 -7.90 -7.54 -14.47
C ASP A 505 -8.90 -8.00 -15.53
N LYS A 506 -8.46 -8.91 -16.41
CA LYS A 506 -9.33 -9.52 -17.41
C LYS A 506 -10.51 -10.25 -16.77
N ALA A 507 -10.24 -11.17 -15.86
CA ALA A 507 -11.28 -11.99 -15.25
C ALA A 507 -12.29 -11.14 -14.47
N THR A 508 -11.82 -10.10 -13.78
CA THR A 508 -12.63 -9.16 -13.03
C THR A 508 -13.52 -8.30 -13.92
N ILE A 509 -12.99 -7.73 -15.02
CA ILE A 509 -13.81 -7.00 -16.00
C ILE A 509 -14.84 -7.94 -16.65
N GLN A 510 -14.43 -9.15 -17.02
CA GLN A 510 -15.33 -10.16 -17.61
C GLN A 510 -16.42 -10.61 -16.63
N TRP A 511 -16.09 -10.78 -15.36
CA TRP A 511 -17.06 -11.07 -14.30
C TRP A 511 -18.02 -9.89 -14.10
N GLY A 512 -17.51 -8.68 -13.91
CA GLY A 512 -18.31 -7.49 -13.58
C GLY A 512 -19.24 -7.05 -14.71
N TYR A 513 -18.73 -6.95 -15.94
CA TYR A 513 -19.49 -6.44 -17.09
C TYR A 513 -20.21 -7.51 -17.91
N PHE A 514 -19.70 -8.75 -17.96
CA PHE A 514 -20.23 -9.79 -18.85
C PHE A 514 -20.72 -11.06 -18.11
N GLY A 515 -20.57 -11.14 -16.78
CA GLY A 515 -21.11 -12.24 -15.98
C GLY A 515 -20.26 -13.52 -16.00
N SER A 516 -19.01 -13.45 -16.45
CA SER A 516 -18.07 -14.57 -16.39
C SER A 516 -17.92 -15.12 -14.96
N GLN A 517 -17.85 -16.44 -14.81
CA GLN A 517 -17.61 -17.12 -13.53
C GLN A 517 -16.12 -17.37 -13.26
N GLU A 518 -15.25 -16.92 -14.18
CA GLU A 518 -13.81 -17.22 -14.18
C GLU A 518 -13.10 -16.90 -12.85
N PRO A 519 -13.30 -15.75 -12.17
CA PRO A 519 -12.63 -15.48 -10.90
C PRO A 519 -12.89 -16.57 -9.85
N ARG A 520 -14.13 -17.05 -9.76
CA ARG A 520 -14.54 -18.09 -8.80
C ARG A 520 -14.08 -19.47 -9.23
N GLU A 521 -14.29 -19.84 -10.50
CA GLU A 521 -13.91 -21.16 -11.02
C GLU A 521 -12.40 -21.40 -10.92
N LYS A 522 -11.61 -20.36 -11.15
CA LYS A 522 -10.14 -20.42 -11.03
C LYS A 522 -9.62 -20.09 -9.63
N LYS A 523 -10.53 -19.82 -8.67
CA LYS A 523 -10.19 -19.38 -7.31
C LYS A 523 -9.13 -18.28 -7.30
N MET A 524 -9.32 -17.23 -8.10
CA MET A 524 -8.32 -16.17 -8.25
C MET A 524 -8.06 -15.45 -6.93
N LEU A 525 -6.79 -15.19 -6.61
CA LEU A 525 -6.45 -14.49 -5.37
C LEU A 525 -6.94 -13.03 -5.44
N PHE A 526 -7.59 -12.60 -4.36
CA PHE A 526 -8.10 -11.25 -4.24
C PHE A 526 -8.00 -10.74 -2.80
N GLY A 527 -7.52 -9.50 -2.67
CA GLY A 527 -7.34 -8.82 -1.40
C GLY A 527 -7.56 -7.32 -1.50
N SER A 528 -8.70 -6.80 -1.05
CA SER A 528 -8.94 -5.34 -1.01
C SER A 528 -8.34 -4.72 0.26
N ASP A 529 -8.50 -3.41 0.40
CA ASP A 529 -7.98 -2.55 1.45
C ASP A 529 -8.27 -3.05 2.86
N GLU A 530 -9.45 -3.62 3.09
CA GLU A 530 -9.86 -4.13 4.40
C GLU A 530 -9.08 -5.39 4.82
N LEU A 531 -8.42 -6.07 3.88
CA LEU A 531 -7.68 -7.31 4.12
C LEU A 531 -6.17 -7.08 4.26
N VAL A 532 -5.66 -5.90 3.91
CA VAL A 532 -4.24 -5.53 4.07
C VAL A 532 -3.84 -5.71 5.53
N GLY A 533 -2.73 -6.42 5.77
CA GLY A 533 -2.27 -6.72 7.13
C GLY A 533 -3.01 -7.87 7.83
N THR A 534 -4.14 -8.33 7.31
CA THR A 534 -4.85 -9.52 7.85
C THR A 534 -4.13 -10.81 7.48
N TYR A 535 -3.48 -10.83 6.30
CA TYR A 535 -2.64 -11.91 5.83
C TYR A 535 -1.18 -11.45 5.75
N GLY A 536 -0.25 -12.33 6.09
CA GLY A 536 1.19 -12.05 6.05
C GLY A 536 1.73 -11.86 4.63
N ASP A 537 1.06 -12.46 3.64
CA ASP A 537 1.34 -12.36 2.21
C ASP A 537 0.41 -11.38 1.48
N LEU A 538 -0.27 -10.47 2.19
CA LEU A 538 -1.11 -9.44 1.58
C LEU A 538 -0.76 -8.09 2.21
N GLN A 539 0.20 -7.41 1.61
CA GLN A 539 0.71 -6.13 2.06
C GLN A 539 0.71 -5.13 0.90
N ARG A 540 0.81 -3.85 1.24
CA ARG A 540 1.18 -2.84 0.24
C ARG A 540 2.67 -2.92 0.03
N PHE A 541 3.12 -2.73 -1.21
CA PHE A 541 4.53 -2.69 -1.57
C PHE A 541 5.30 -3.97 -1.24
N ASP A 542 4.66 -5.12 -1.41
CA ASP A 542 5.31 -6.41 -1.39
C ASP A 542 5.62 -6.93 -2.80
N GLU A 543 6.26 -8.09 -2.86
CA GLU A 543 6.60 -8.81 -4.09
C GLU A 543 6.16 -10.27 -3.97
N GLY A 544 4.90 -10.42 -3.55
CA GLY A 544 4.27 -11.48 -2.76
C GLY A 544 4.23 -12.94 -3.25
N VAL A 545 5.09 -13.44 -4.14
CA VAL A 545 5.08 -14.89 -4.43
C VAL A 545 5.66 -15.70 -3.26
N GLU A 546 6.70 -15.15 -2.61
CA GLU A 546 7.53 -15.84 -1.61
C GLU A 546 7.88 -14.87 -0.48
N PRO A 547 6.98 -14.63 0.49
CA PRO A 547 7.13 -13.55 1.47
C PRO A 547 8.36 -13.69 2.38
N VAL A 548 8.83 -14.90 2.66
CA VAL A 548 10.05 -15.14 3.46
C VAL A 548 11.30 -14.88 2.61
N VAL A 549 11.32 -15.36 1.36
CA VAL A 549 12.43 -15.10 0.42
C VAL A 549 12.51 -13.61 0.08
N GLY A 550 11.36 -12.95 -0.11
CA GLY A 550 11.26 -11.51 -0.36
C GLY A 550 11.80 -10.70 0.82
N ALA A 551 11.39 -11.02 2.04
CA ALA A 551 11.91 -10.36 3.24
C ALA A 551 13.43 -10.57 3.41
N TYR A 552 13.94 -11.78 3.16
CA TYR A 552 15.38 -12.05 3.16
C TYR A 552 16.14 -11.26 2.08
N SER A 553 15.58 -11.17 0.87
CA SER A 553 16.18 -10.43 -0.24
C SER A 553 16.22 -8.93 0.03
N GLN A 554 15.15 -8.38 0.62
CA GLN A 554 15.12 -6.97 1.01
C GLN A 554 16.09 -6.68 2.17
N LEU A 555 16.27 -7.61 3.11
CA LEU A 555 17.32 -7.54 4.12
C LEU A 555 18.71 -7.51 3.48
N ALA A 556 18.96 -8.36 2.49
CA ALA A 556 20.22 -8.39 1.76
C ALA A 556 20.46 -7.06 1.02
N ASP A 557 19.44 -6.50 0.38
CA ASP A 557 19.48 -5.21 -0.31
C ASP A 557 19.76 -4.05 0.67
N ASP A 558 19.11 -4.02 1.83
CA ASP A 558 19.34 -2.99 2.86
C ASP A 558 20.81 -2.98 3.32
N ILE A 559 21.41 -4.16 3.53
CA ILE A 559 22.83 -4.28 3.89
C ILE A 559 23.72 -3.84 2.72
N ARG A 560 23.40 -4.31 1.51
CA ARG A 560 24.14 -4.04 0.26
C ARG A 560 24.17 -2.55 -0.06
N LEU A 561 23.05 -1.85 0.10
CA LEU A 561 22.86 -0.44 -0.24
C LEU A 561 23.21 0.52 0.90
N LEU A 562 23.51 0.02 2.10
CA LEU A 562 23.83 0.87 3.26
C LEU A 562 24.91 1.94 2.98
N PRO A 563 26.03 1.65 2.26
CA PRO A 563 27.00 2.68 1.89
C PRO A 563 26.45 3.73 0.91
N ASN A 564 25.61 3.34 -0.06
CA ASN A 564 24.93 4.27 -0.97
C ASN A 564 24.03 5.23 -0.17
N SER A 565 23.27 4.67 0.78
CA SER A 565 22.38 5.40 1.69
C SER A 565 23.11 6.43 2.53
N LEU A 566 24.29 6.06 3.04
CA LEU A 566 25.16 6.94 3.79
C LEU A 566 25.66 8.11 2.93
N ILE A 567 26.13 7.85 1.70
CA ILE A 567 26.59 8.92 0.79
C ILE A 567 25.44 9.88 0.46
N GLU A 568 24.27 9.36 0.12
CA GLU A 568 23.09 10.19 -0.18
C GLU A 568 22.67 11.06 1.01
N THR A 569 22.89 10.61 2.25
CA THR A 569 22.66 11.44 3.45
C THR A 569 23.59 12.67 3.49
N PHE A 570 24.87 12.50 3.14
CA PHE A 570 25.82 13.61 3.04
C PHE A 570 25.52 14.53 1.85
N ILE A 571 25.05 13.96 0.74
CA ILE A 571 24.65 14.73 -0.42
C ILE A 571 23.46 15.63 -0.08
N SER A 572 22.44 15.11 0.62
CA SER A 572 21.28 15.91 1.07
C SER A 572 21.71 17.09 1.94
N ALA A 573 22.64 16.87 2.86
CA ALA A 573 23.16 17.93 3.73
C ALA A 573 23.95 19.01 2.97
N LYS A 574 24.73 18.61 1.97
CA LYS A 574 25.57 19.53 1.18
C LYS A 574 24.79 20.32 0.14
N ALA A 575 23.75 19.71 -0.43
CA ALA A 575 23.02 20.25 -1.57
C ALA A 575 21.48 20.23 -1.35
N PRO A 576 20.99 20.91 -0.30
CA PRO A 576 19.57 21.02 0.04
C PRO A 576 18.82 21.91 -0.97
N ARG A 577 17.49 22.00 -0.80
CA ARG A 577 16.63 22.83 -1.67
C ARG A 577 16.86 24.31 -1.43
N ASP A 578 16.98 24.71 -0.17
CA ASP A 578 17.37 26.04 0.23
C ASP A 578 18.80 26.00 0.78
N SER A 579 19.68 26.85 0.26
CA SER A 579 21.08 26.94 0.71
C SER A 579 21.23 27.20 2.22
N ARG A 580 20.21 27.77 2.88
CA ARG A 580 20.18 28.02 4.33
C ARG A 580 20.04 26.74 5.15
N ASP A 581 19.50 25.68 4.56
CA ASP A 581 19.34 24.37 5.19
C ASP A 581 20.61 23.51 5.07
N ALA A 582 21.67 24.05 4.44
CA ALA A 582 22.90 23.31 4.22
C ALA A 582 23.58 23.03 5.56
N THR A 583 23.83 21.75 5.83
CA THR A 583 24.47 21.31 7.07
C THR A 583 25.93 20.96 6.78
N PRO A 584 26.91 21.51 7.52
CA PRO A 584 28.30 21.12 7.36
C PRO A 584 28.49 19.60 7.46
N ILE A 585 29.35 19.02 6.63
CA ILE A 585 29.59 17.56 6.61
C ILE A 585 29.96 16.99 8.00
N ALA A 586 30.61 17.80 8.84
CA ALA A 586 30.94 17.44 10.22
C ALA A 586 29.73 17.30 11.15
N GLU A 587 28.64 18.02 10.86
CA GLU A 587 27.44 18.15 11.70
C GLU A 587 26.27 17.27 11.24
N VAL A 588 26.37 16.65 10.05
CA VAL A 588 25.32 15.77 9.50
C VAL A 588 24.93 14.69 10.51
N ASN A 589 23.66 14.55 10.85
CA ASN A 589 23.25 13.52 11.79
C ASN A 589 23.21 12.14 11.11
N LEU A 590 23.92 11.17 11.69
CA LEU A 590 23.88 9.77 11.24
C LEU A 590 23.26 8.93 12.34
N SER A 591 22.24 8.14 12.00
CA SER A 591 21.52 7.30 12.96
C SER A 591 21.69 5.81 12.64
N PRO A 592 22.75 5.15 13.15
CA PRO A 592 22.92 3.70 12.99
C PRO A 592 21.69 2.92 13.47
N ALA A 593 21.03 3.38 14.54
CA ALA A 593 19.81 2.78 15.07
C ALA A 593 18.63 2.79 14.11
N ARG A 594 18.45 3.85 13.33
CA ARG A 594 17.39 3.90 12.33
C ARG A 594 17.60 2.84 11.25
N TYR A 595 18.81 2.75 10.72
CA TYR A 595 19.15 1.77 9.68
C TYR A 595 19.09 0.34 10.22
N ALA A 596 19.63 0.10 11.42
CA ALA A 596 19.57 -1.22 12.06
C ALA A 596 18.13 -1.67 12.33
N ALA A 597 17.25 -0.75 12.77
CA ALA A 597 15.84 -1.06 12.97
C ALA A 597 15.12 -1.38 11.65
N GLN A 598 15.45 -0.68 10.55
CA GLN A 598 14.93 -0.98 9.22
C GLN A 598 15.34 -2.38 8.76
N THR A 599 16.64 -2.70 8.81
CA THR A 599 17.15 -4.04 8.46
C THR A 599 16.53 -5.12 9.35
N ALA A 600 16.40 -4.87 10.66
CA ALA A 600 15.76 -5.81 11.59
C ALA A 600 14.25 -5.97 11.40
N ASN A 601 13.57 -5.04 10.71
CA ASN A 601 12.15 -5.23 10.37
C ASN A 601 11.97 -6.35 9.33
N HIS A 602 12.87 -6.46 8.36
CA HIS A 602 12.85 -7.59 7.41
C HIS A 602 13.09 -8.92 8.11
N PHE A 603 13.98 -8.94 9.10
CA PHE A 603 14.15 -10.09 9.99
C PHE A 603 12.86 -10.42 10.77
N ALA A 604 12.16 -9.42 11.30
CA ALA A 604 10.88 -9.62 11.99
C ALA A 604 9.78 -10.14 11.05
N LEU A 605 9.74 -9.70 9.79
CA LEU A 605 8.83 -10.21 8.77
C LEU A 605 9.07 -11.70 8.53
N MET A 606 10.33 -12.14 8.38
CA MET A 606 10.66 -13.57 8.27
C MET A 606 10.23 -14.36 9.51
N LEU A 607 10.51 -13.84 10.72
CA LEU A 607 10.09 -14.48 11.96
C LEU A 607 8.57 -14.60 12.12
N SER A 608 7.81 -13.65 11.57
CA SER A 608 6.34 -13.68 11.68
C SER A 608 5.75 -14.95 11.07
N TRP A 609 6.42 -15.55 10.08
CA TRP A 609 5.98 -16.80 9.46
C TRP A 609 6.18 -18.04 10.34
N PHE A 610 6.99 -17.96 11.41
CA PHE A 610 7.08 -19.04 12.40
C PHE A 610 5.91 -19.05 13.39
N ARG A 611 5.00 -18.06 13.33
CA ARG A 611 3.84 -17.93 14.21
C ARG A 611 2.62 -18.64 13.62
N ALA A 612 1.96 -19.49 14.41
CA ALA A 612 0.79 -20.25 13.96
C ALA A 612 -0.41 -19.35 13.56
N SER A 613 -0.51 -18.16 14.15
CA SER A 613 -1.58 -17.20 13.86
C SER A 613 -1.31 -16.34 12.61
N THR A 614 -0.13 -16.43 12.00
CA THR A 614 0.14 -15.73 10.74
C THR A 614 -0.63 -16.44 9.64
N ARG A 615 -1.55 -15.71 9.01
CA ARG A 615 -2.39 -16.23 7.93
C ARG A 615 -1.72 -16.00 6.59
N SER A 616 -1.88 -16.94 5.67
CA SER A 616 -1.48 -16.76 4.26
C SER A 616 -2.72 -16.89 3.39
N LEU A 617 -3.01 -15.88 2.58
CA LEU A 617 -4.11 -15.91 1.64
C LEU A 617 -3.88 -17.03 0.62
N ARG A 618 -2.64 -17.19 0.13
CA ARG A 618 -2.28 -18.25 -0.83
C ARG A 618 -2.53 -19.65 -0.26
N VAL A 619 -2.16 -19.89 1.00
CA VAL A 619 -2.41 -21.18 1.67
C VAL A 619 -3.90 -21.36 1.93
N GLU A 620 -4.57 -20.36 2.52
CA GLU A 620 -5.99 -20.47 2.86
C GLU A 620 -6.89 -20.62 1.63
N ASN A 621 -6.51 -20.06 0.48
CA ASN A 621 -7.27 -20.19 -0.76
C ASN A 621 -7.28 -21.62 -1.34
N GLN A 622 -6.41 -22.51 -0.85
CA GLN A 622 -6.44 -23.93 -1.19
C GLN A 622 -7.60 -24.68 -0.52
N PHE A 623 -8.19 -24.11 0.54
CA PHE A 623 -9.25 -24.72 1.33
C PHE A 623 -10.62 -24.11 0.99
N GLU A 624 -11.64 -24.96 0.89
CA GLU A 624 -13.02 -24.54 0.58
C GLU A 624 -13.66 -23.74 1.73
N PHE A 625 -13.27 -24.04 2.97
CA PHE A 625 -13.75 -23.39 4.18
C PHE A 625 -12.58 -23.03 5.09
N ILE A 626 -12.71 -21.94 5.86
CA ILE A 626 -11.74 -21.49 6.85
C ILE A 626 -12.41 -21.47 8.22
N GLY A 627 -12.06 -22.43 9.08
CA GLY A 627 -12.50 -22.44 10.47
C GLY A 627 -11.65 -23.34 11.37
N GLU A 628 -12.15 -23.66 12.54
CA GLU A 628 -11.43 -24.48 13.53
C GLU A 628 -11.24 -25.93 13.04
N LEU A 629 -12.22 -26.46 12.32
CA LEU A 629 -12.22 -27.86 11.86
C LEU A 629 -11.03 -28.22 10.96
N ASN A 630 -10.51 -27.27 10.19
CA ASN A 630 -9.35 -27.47 9.31
C ASN A 630 -8.11 -26.67 9.75
N GLN A 631 -8.08 -26.16 10.98
CA GLN A 631 -6.95 -25.35 11.48
C GLN A 631 -5.63 -26.11 11.41
N LYS A 632 -5.61 -27.39 11.80
CA LYS A 632 -4.40 -28.23 11.78
C LYS A 632 -3.86 -28.45 10.36
N ASP A 633 -4.74 -28.70 9.39
CA ASP A 633 -4.33 -28.91 8.00
C ASP A 633 -3.82 -27.62 7.36
N ARG A 634 -4.41 -26.47 7.69
CA ARG A 634 -3.86 -25.16 7.29
C ARG A 634 -2.50 -24.90 7.91
N ALA A 635 -2.31 -25.22 9.19
CA ALA A 635 -1.02 -25.08 9.86
C ALA A 635 0.05 -25.97 9.22
N LYS A 636 -0.29 -27.21 8.82
CA LYS A 636 0.62 -28.08 8.05
C LYS A 636 0.99 -27.51 6.70
N ALA A 637 0.02 -26.97 5.95
CA ALA A 637 0.29 -26.36 4.66
C ALA A 637 1.17 -25.11 4.79
N HIS A 638 0.90 -24.26 5.78
CA HIS A 638 1.72 -23.10 6.13
C HIS A 638 3.14 -23.54 6.54
N TRP A 639 3.26 -24.52 7.43
CA TRP A 639 4.54 -25.07 7.86
C TRP A 639 5.37 -25.59 6.68
N LYS A 640 4.74 -26.33 5.76
CA LYS A 640 5.39 -26.80 4.54
C LYS A 640 5.91 -25.63 3.69
N ASP A 641 5.08 -24.63 3.44
CA ASP A 641 5.46 -23.47 2.63
C ASP A 641 6.61 -22.67 3.25
N LEU A 642 6.61 -22.48 4.57
CA LEU A 642 7.73 -21.87 5.29
C LEU A 642 9.02 -22.69 5.13
N ASN A 643 8.96 -24.01 5.31
CA ASN A 643 10.12 -24.89 5.15
C ASN A 643 10.70 -24.83 3.74
N ASP A 644 9.85 -24.87 2.72
CA ASP A 644 10.26 -24.79 1.32
C ASP A 644 11.00 -23.45 1.04
N GLN A 645 10.49 -22.33 1.55
CA GLN A 645 11.14 -21.02 1.39
C GLN A 645 12.47 -20.92 2.16
N VAL A 646 12.52 -21.39 3.41
CA VAL A 646 13.74 -21.38 4.24
C VAL A 646 14.83 -22.27 3.63
N GLU A 647 14.50 -23.46 3.14
CA GLU A 647 15.47 -24.35 2.48
C GLU A 647 16.01 -23.71 1.20
N ARG A 648 15.16 -23.04 0.41
CA ARG A 648 15.60 -22.31 -0.78
C ARG A 648 16.55 -21.16 -0.48
N ILE A 649 16.36 -20.47 0.64
CA ILE A 649 17.32 -19.45 1.10
C ILE A 649 18.67 -20.08 1.45
N GLY A 650 18.72 -21.37 1.80
CA GLY A 650 19.91 -22.08 2.26
C GLY A 650 19.85 -22.46 3.75
N GLY A 651 18.65 -22.60 4.30
CA GLY A 651 18.39 -23.00 5.68
C GLY A 651 18.32 -21.84 6.68
N VAL A 652 17.96 -22.17 7.92
CA VAL A 652 17.77 -21.21 9.04
C VAL A 652 19.03 -20.39 9.30
N ASP A 653 20.18 -21.04 9.29
CA ASP A 653 21.47 -20.39 9.55
C ASP A 653 21.75 -19.28 8.55
N ARG A 654 21.47 -19.51 7.26
CA ARG A 654 21.62 -18.49 6.24
C ARG A 654 20.54 -17.41 6.36
N ALA A 655 19.27 -17.82 6.44
CA ALA A 655 18.13 -16.91 6.44
C ALA A 655 18.13 -15.92 7.62
N LEU A 656 18.53 -16.37 8.81
CA LEU A 656 18.31 -15.62 10.05
C LEU A 656 19.58 -15.21 10.79
N PHE A 657 20.75 -15.81 10.49
CA PHE A 657 21.97 -15.59 11.30
C PHE A 657 23.22 -15.22 10.51
N SER A 658 23.34 -15.61 9.24
CA SER A 658 24.58 -15.44 8.45
C SER A 658 25.02 -14.00 8.24
N PHE A 659 24.06 -13.08 8.17
CA PHE A 659 24.32 -11.65 7.98
C PHE A 659 24.79 -10.95 9.26
N LEU A 660 24.59 -11.56 10.44
CA LEU A 660 24.91 -10.93 11.71
C LEU A 660 26.44 -10.78 11.89
N PRO A 661 26.91 -9.71 12.53
CA PRO A 661 28.33 -9.50 12.84
C PRO A 661 28.80 -10.38 14.01
N LEU A 662 28.36 -11.65 14.05
CA LEU A 662 28.63 -12.61 15.11
C LEU A 662 29.43 -13.80 14.54
N ASP A 663 30.30 -14.37 15.37
CA ASP A 663 31.14 -15.50 14.99
C ASP A 663 30.45 -16.82 15.39
N LEU A 664 29.26 -17.02 14.82
CA LEU A 664 28.48 -18.23 14.99
C LEU A 664 29.02 -19.36 14.12
N LYS A 665 28.97 -20.59 14.65
CA LYS A 665 29.25 -21.80 13.86
C LYS A 665 27.99 -22.16 13.07
N LEU A 666 27.97 -21.73 11.81
CA LEU A 666 26.80 -21.86 10.93
C LEU A 666 27.02 -22.94 9.87
N GLU A 667 25.95 -23.69 9.59
CA GLU A 667 25.84 -24.63 8.47
C GLU A 667 25.25 -23.89 7.26
N LEU A 668 26.11 -23.25 6.47
CA LEU A 668 25.69 -22.45 5.33
C LEU A 668 25.54 -23.32 4.07
N LYS A 669 24.32 -23.75 3.78
CA LYS A 669 23.98 -24.32 2.46
C LYS A 669 23.92 -23.20 1.41
N ASP A 670 24.17 -23.53 0.15
CA ASP A 670 24.01 -22.56 -0.94
C ASP A 670 22.54 -22.25 -1.19
N PRO A 671 22.18 -20.98 -1.44
CA PRO A 671 20.83 -20.62 -1.83
C PRO A 671 20.48 -21.24 -3.18
N SER A 672 19.19 -21.48 -3.40
CA SER A 672 18.67 -21.78 -4.73
C SER A 672 19.05 -20.66 -5.70
N LYS A 673 19.27 -21.04 -6.97
CA LYS A 673 19.71 -20.12 -8.02
C LYS A 673 18.87 -18.84 -7.96
N GLY A 674 19.57 -17.73 -7.75
CA GLY A 674 18.96 -16.41 -7.85
C GLY A 674 18.50 -15.72 -6.59
N ILE A 675 18.46 -16.44 -5.47
CA ILE A 675 18.24 -15.80 -4.17
C ILE A 675 19.56 -15.12 -3.78
N PRO A 676 19.56 -13.78 -3.55
CA PRO A 676 20.79 -13.07 -3.18
C PRO A 676 21.31 -13.58 -1.84
N THR A 677 22.63 -13.59 -1.65
CA THR A 677 23.19 -13.84 -0.32
C THR A 677 23.32 -12.53 0.43
N ALA A 678 22.77 -12.45 1.64
CA ALA A 678 23.01 -11.33 2.53
C ALA A 678 24.48 -11.36 2.99
N ASP A 679 25.22 -10.30 2.69
CA ASP A 679 26.61 -10.18 3.13
C ASP A 679 26.67 -10.11 4.66
N LYS A 680 27.66 -10.80 5.27
CA LYS A 680 27.96 -10.62 6.70
C LYS A 680 28.28 -9.15 6.95
N VAL A 681 27.49 -8.52 7.81
CA VAL A 681 27.69 -7.13 8.22
C VAL A 681 29.05 -7.03 8.89
N GLY A 682 29.87 -6.09 8.41
CA GLY A 682 31.20 -5.85 8.94
C GLY A 682 31.78 -4.54 8.45
N GLU A 683 32.38 -3.79 9.37
CA GLU A 683 33.00 -2.48 9.16
C GLU A 683 33.93 -2.53 7.94
N THR A 684 34.82 -3.51 7.87
CA THR A 684 35.81 -3.65 6.79
C THR A 684 35.16 -3.75 5.41
N ASN A 685 34.12 -4.57 5.25
CA ASN A 685 33.45 -4.81 3.98
C ASN A 685 32.68 -3.56 3.54
N LEU A 686 31.91 -2.97 4.46
CA LEU A 686 31.12 -1.77 4.21
C LEU A 686 32.02 -0.56 3.91
N MET A 687 33.14 -0.42 4.62
CA MET A 687 34.15 0.61 4.35
C MET A 687 34.83 0.41 2.99
N GLY A 688 35.14 -0.83 2.62
CA GLY A 688 35.69 -1.15 1.30
C GLY A 688 34.76 -0.69 0.18
N ARG A 689 33.45 -0.91 0.33
CA ARG A 689 32.44 -0.45 -0.61
C ARG A 689 32.24 1.07 -0.60
N LEU A 690 32.18 1.69 0.58
CA LEU A 690 32.05 3.14 0.70
C LEU A 690 33.19 3.88 -0.02
N ARG A 691 34.44 3.41 0.14
CA ARG A 691 35.60 3.98 -0.57
C ARG A 691 35.42 3.93 -2.09
N LYS A 692 35.05 2.76 -2.63
CA LYS A 692 34.82 2.60 -4.07
C LYS A 692 33.71 3.53 -4.59
N LEU A 693 32.60 3.63 -3.85
CA LEU A 693 31.45 4.43 -4.27
C LEU A 693 31.75 5.93 -4.28
N LEU A 694 32.52 6.47 -3.32
CA LEU A 694 32.88 7.89 -3.28
C LEU A 694 33.70 8.36 -4.50
N ASP A 695 34.34 7.42 -5.20
CA ASP A 695 35.10 7.66 -6.43
C ASP A 695 34.36 7.20 -7.68
N ALA A 696 33.16 6.62 -7.54
CA ALA A 696 32.34 6.23 -8.68
C ALA A 696 31.79 7.49 -9.40
N PRO A 697 31.61 7.44 -10.74
CA PRO A 697 31.05 8.55 -11.51
C PRO A 697 29.69 9.02 -10.99
N ALA A 698 28.89 8.10 -10.43
CA ALA A 698 27.60 8.41 -9.83
C ALA A 698 27.73 9.42 -8.67
N TYR A 699 28.76 9.34 -7.83
CA TYR A 699 28.87 10.14 -6.60
C TYR A 699 29.96 11.22 -6.65
N THR A 700 30.81 11.21 -7.68
CA THR A 700 31.87 12.21 -7.85
C THR A 700 31.31 13.59 -8.21
N ASN A 701 30.31 13.64 -9.11
CA ASN A 701 29.61 14.85 -9.49
C ASN A 701 28.10 14.62 -9.38
N PHE A 702 27.40 15.48 -8.64
CA PHE A 702 25.97 15.34 -8.42
C PHE A 702 25.25 16.68 -8.48
N VAL A 703 23.94 16.62 -8.71
CA VAL A 703 23.06 17.79 -8.78
C VAL A 703 22.34 17.94 -7.44
N GLY A 704 22.30 19.17 -6.91
CA GLY A 704 21.60 19.57 -5.70
C GLY A 704 20.09 19.67 -5.90
N LEU A 705 19.35 19.81 -4.80
CA LEU A 705 17.91 20.12 -4.86
C LEU A 705 17.63 21.54 -5.36
N ASP A 706 18.65 22.41 -5.35
CA ASP A 706 18.66 23.72 -5.99
C ASP A 706 19.11 23.68 -7.46
N GLU A 707 19.16 22.49 -8.06
CA GLU A 707 19.56 22.22 -9.45
C GLU A 707 21.03 22.56 -9.80
N LYS A 708 21.84 22.97 -8.82
CA LYS A 708 23.27 23.26 -9.06
C LYS A 708 24.11 22.00 -9.02
N LYS A 709 25.28 22.03 -9.66
CA LYS A 709 26.26 20.94 -9.62
C LYS A 709 27.16 21.07 -8.38
N TYR A 710 27.40 19.95 -7.73
CA TYR A 710 28.24 19.81 -6.53
C TYR A 710 29.19 18.63 -6.68
N ALA A 711 30.27 18.67 -5.91
CA ALA A 711 31.21 17.58 -5.70
C ALA A 711 31.74 17.65 -4.26
N PHE A 712 32.11 16.52 -3.69
CA PHE A 712 32.82 16.49 -2.40
C PHE A 712 34.30 16.85 -2.62
N SER A 713 34.82 17.77 -1.80
CA SER A 713 36.25 18.02 -1.71
C SER A 713 37.00 16.82 -1.12
N ALA A 714 38.32 16.76 -1.30
CA ALA A 714 39.15 15.69 -0.73
C ALA A 714 39.02 15.61 0.81
N ALA A 715 38.98 16.76 1.49
CA ALA A 715 38.78 16.83 2.94
C ALA A 715 37.39 16.33 3.37
N GLU A 716 36.34 16.63 2.59
CA GLU A 716 35.00 16.11 2.85
C GLU A 716 34.94 14.60 2.62
N LYS A 717 35.58 14.06 1.58
CA LYS A 717 35.67 12.61 1.35
C LYS A 717 36.35 11.90 2.50
N GLU A 718 37.49 12.42 2.97
CA GLU A 718 38.20 11.87 4.13
C GLU A 718 37.32 11.90 5.40
N LEU A 719 36.61 13.00 5.63
CA LEU A 719 35.68 13.13 6.74
C LEU A 719 34.53 12.13 6.63
N ILE A 720 33.93 11.95 5.44
CA ILE A 720 32.87 10.96 5.19
C ILE A 720 33.38 9.55 5.51
N LEU A 721 34.61 9.20 5.09
CA LEU A 721 35.21 7.90 5.41
C LEU A 721 35.37 7.69 6.92
N LYS A 722 35.95 8.68 7.63
CA LYS A 722 36.12 8.62 9.09
C LYS A 722 34.78 8.49 9.82
N ARG A 723 33.76 9.21 9.36
CA ARG A 723 32.42 9.16 9.93
C ARG A 723 31.69 7.85 9.60
N GLY A 724 31.88 7.33 8.39
CA GLY A 724 31.37 6.04 7.94
C GLY A 724 31.93 4.89 8.77
N GLU A 725 33.22 4.93 9.09
CA GLU A 725 33.88 3.95 9.96
C GLU A 725 33.20 3.86 11.33
N LYS A 726 33.00 5.00 12.00
CA LYS A 726 32.26 5.07 13.26
C LYS A 726 30.81 4.60 13.10
N PHE A 727 30.14 5.01 12.01
CA PHE A 727 28.76 4.64 11.74
C PHE A 727 28.58 3.13 11.59
N PHE A 728 29.42 2.46 10.80
CA PHE A 728 29.32 1.01 10.57
C PHE A 728 29.61 0.20 11.84
N ARG A 729 30.57 0.62 12.66
CA ARG A 729 30.80 0.01 13.98
C ARG A 729 29.59 0.07 14.90
N GLU A 730 28.93 1.22 14.96
CA GLU A 730 27.74 1.38 15.78
C GLU A 730 26.53 0.65 15.18
N PHE A 731 26.45 0.57 13.84
CA PHE A 731 25.42 -0.20 13.14
C PHE A 731 25.50 -1.69 13.47
N GLU A 732 26.70 -2.28 13.53
CA GLU A 732 26.89 -3.69 13.93
C GLU A 732 26.25 -3.98 15.29
N LYS A 733 26.59 -3.17 16.31
CA LYS A 733 26.09 -3.34 17.68
C LYS A 733 24.58 -3.18 17.74
N GLU A 734 24.08 -2.17 17.05
CA GLU A 734 22.66 -1.83 17.08
C GLU A 734 21.82 -2.85 16.30
N LEU A 735 22.33 -3.41 15.20
CA LEU A 735 21.68 -4.48 14.48
C LEU A 735 21.50 -5.73 15.35
N VAL A 736 22.54 -6.14 16.08
CA VAL A 736 22.45 -7.25 17.04
C VAL A 736 21.40 -6.95 18.11
N LYS A 737 21.40 -5.74 18.68
CA LYS A 737 20.40 -5.32 19.67
C LYS A 737 18.97 -5.42 19.14
N GLN A 738 18.72 -4.90 17.93
CA GLN A 738 17.40 -4.93 17.30
C GLN A 738 16.95 -6.36 17.00
N VAL A 739 17.85 -7.22 16.51
CA VAL A 739 17.56 -8.64 16.24
C VAL A 739 17.19 -9.38 17.53
N CYS A 740 17.94 -9.20 18.61
CA CYS A 740 17.57 -9.76 19.92
C CYS A 740 16.19 -9.27 20.38
N ALA A 741 15.90 -7.98 20.22
CA ALA A 741 14.59 -7.42 20.58
C ALA A 741 13.43 -7.98 19.73
N ARG A 742 13.66 -8.32 18.45
CA ARG A 742 12.64 -8.95 17.59
C ARG A 742 12.41 -10.42 17.95
N LEU A 743 13.47 -11.13 18.36
CA LEU A 743 13.37 -12.51 18.86
C LEU A 743 12.63 -12.61 20.19
N GLU A 744 12.78 -11.61 21.06
CA GLU A 744 12.05 -11.53 22.34
C GLU A 744 10.53 -11.49 22.15
N ASN A 745 10.05 -10.87 21.07
CA ASN A 745 8.64 -10.53 20.87
C ASN A 745 7.91 -11.39 19.81
N SER A 746 8.59 -12.36 19.20
CA SER A 746 8.06 -13.16 18.09
C SER A 746 7.81 -14.61 18.49
N SER A 747 6.55 -15.02 18.57
CA SER A 747 6.15 -16.41 18.81
C SER A 747 6.63 -17.34 17.68
N ARG A 748 7.07 -18.56 18.05
CA ARG A 748 7.57 -19.59 17.13
C ARG A 748 6.81 -20.91 17.31
N ASP A 749 5.48 -20.85 17.29
CA ASP A 749 4.57 -21.94 17.64
C ASP A 749 4.03 -22.74 16.44
N LEU A 750 4.27 -22.31 15.19
CA LEU A 750 3.73 -22.95 13.99
C LEU A 750 4.08 -24.43 13.88
N GLY A 751 5.34 -24.80 14.11
CA GLY A 751 5.82 -26.18 13.99
C GLY A 751 5.07 -27.13 14.93
N ILE A 752 4.85 -26.74 16.18
CA ILE A 752 4.09 -27.53 17.17
C ILE A 752 2.64 -27.72 16.71
N VAL A 753 2.00 -26.64 16.26
CA VAL A 753 0.60 -26.69 15.80
C VAL A 753 0.46 -27.58 14.56
N ALA A 754 1.48 -27.61 13.69
CA ALA A 754 1.48 -28.40 12.46
C ALA A 754 1.74 -29.91 12.68
N GLN A 755 2.73 -30.27 13.49
CA GLN A 755 3.26 -31.65 13.55
C GLN A 755 3.08 -32.37 14.89
N GLU A 756 2.57 -31.72 15.94
CA GLU A 756 2.47 -32.21 17.33
C GLU A 756 3.82 -32.53 18.01
N ASN A 757 4.74 -33.22 17.32
CA ASN A 757 6.11 -33.49 17.75
C ASN A 757 7.10 -32.93 16.71
N LEU A 758 8.11 -32.21 17.18
CA LEU A 758 9.20 -31.67 16.35
C LEU A 758 10.49 -32.43 16.62
N GLU A 759 11.26 -32.68 15.56
CA GLU A 759 12.59 -33.29 15.61
C GLU A 759 13.70 -32.23 15.69
N ASP A 760 14.88 -32.61 16.17
CA ASP A 760 16.03 -31.69 16.28
C ASP A 760 16.48 -31.11 14.92
N ALA A 761 16.13 -31.79 13.82
CA ALA A 761 16.44 -31.35 12.46
C ALA A 761 15.49 -30.26 11.93
N ASP A 762 14.33 -30.08 12.55
CA ASP A 762 13.32 -29.12 12.10
C ASP A 762 13.83 -27.68 12.17
N ILE A 763 13.36 -26.84 11.24
CA ILE A 763 13.80 -25.43 11.16
C ILE A 763 13.52 -24.66 12.46
N THR A 764 12.48 -25.02 13.21
CA THR A 764 12.15 -24.38 14.50
C THR A 764 13.15 -24.80 15.59
N ALA A 765 13.52 -26.08 15.65
CA ALA A 765 14.54 -26.56 16.58
C ALA A 765 15.89 -25.89 16.31
N LYS A 766 16.31 -25.83 15.04
CA LYS A 766 17.53 -25.11 14.63
C LYS A 766 17.50 -23.63 14.98
N LEU A 767 16.35 -22.96 14.77
CA LEU A 767 16.17 -21.56 15.14
C LEU A 767 16.37 -21.36 16.65
N GLU A 768 15.77 -22.19 17.50
CA GLU A 768 15.90 -22.09 18.95
C GLU A 768 17.34 -22.35 19.44
N GLN A 769 18.03 -23.32 18.84
CA GLN A 769 19.46 -23.55 19.12
C GLN A 769 20.31 -22.31 18.78
N ARG A 770 20.08 -21.68 17.62
CA ARG A 770 20.82 -20.48 17.22
C ARG A 770 20.49 -19.25 18.05
N ILE A 771 19.28 -19.15 18.59
CA ILE A 771 18.93 -18.13 19.58
C ILE A 771 19.78 -18.32 20.84
N ILE A 772 19.89 -19.56 21.34
CA ILE A 772 20.73 -19.88 22.51
C ILE A 772 22.22 -19.60 22.23
N ASP A 773 22.73 -19.99 21.07
CA ASP A 773 24.11 -19.72 20.66
C ASP A 773 24.39 -18.22 20.57
N THR A 774 23.46 -17.47 19.99
CA THR A 774 23.51 -16.00 19.90
C THR A 774 23.52 -15.37 21.30
N ALA A 775 22.63 -15.81 22.20
CA ALA A 775 22.58 -15.32 23.57
C ALA A 775 23.92 -15.57 24.27
N ARG A 776 24.44 -16.80 24.19
CA ARG A 776 25.72 -17.19 24.77
C ARG A 776 26.85 -16.28 24.27
N LEU A 777 27.00 -16.16 22.96
CA LEU A 777 28.07 -15.37 22.35
C LEU A 777 27.97 -13.89 22.74
N VAL A 778 26.79 -13.28 22.67
CA VAL A 778 26.62 -11.86 23.01
C VAL A 778 26.85 -11.61 24.50
N LEU A 779 26.40 -12.53 25.37
CA LEU A 779 26.53 -12.39 26.81
C LEU A 779 27.96 -12.61 27.32
N THR A 780 28.76 -13.48 26.70
CA THR A 780 30.07 -13.89 27.23
C THR A 780 31.27 -13.39 26.43
N ALA A 781 31.08 -12.84 25.22
CA ALA A 781 32.19 -12.35 24.40
C ALA A 781 32.96 -11.23 25.12
N LYS A 782 34.28 -11.38 25.19
CA LYS A 782 35.22 -10.41 25.76
C LYS A 782 35.92 -9.59 24.70
N ASP A 783 36.39 -8.42 25.10
CA ASP A 783 37.28 -7.58 24.29
C ASP A 783 38.58 -7.36 25.07
N ASP A 784 39.63 -8.12 24.71
CA ASP A 784 40.93 -8.07 25.39
C ASP A 784 41.61 -6.70 25.33
N THR A 785 41.16 -5.81 24.45
CA THR A 785 41.63 -4.42 24.35
C THR A 785 40.98 -3.51 25.38
N LYS A 786 39.81 -3.88 25.92
CA LYS A 786 39.09 -3.15 26.97
C LYS A 786 39.42 -3.72 28.35
N ARG A 787 40.38 -3.11 29.03
CA ARG A 787 40.79 -3.51 30.39
C ARG A 787 40.42 -2.44 31.42
N LEU A 788 39.71 -2.86 32.46
CA LEU A 788 39.30 -2.01 33.57
C LEU A 788 40.23 -2.27 34.76
N LYS A 789 40.98 -1.23 35.16
CA LYS A 789 41.82 -1.27 36.35
C LYS A 789 41.07 -0.69 37.55
N GLY A 790 41.14 -1.36 38.68
CA GLY A 790 40.59 -0.85 39.93
C GLY A 790 41.12 -1.61 41.14
N LYS A 791 40.50 -1.38 42.29
CA LYS A 791 40.83 -2.07 43.53
C LYS A 791 39.67 -2.94 43.99
N VAL A 792 40.01 -4.12 44.48
CA VAL A 792 39.14 -4.97 45.30
C VAL A 792 39.75 -4.93 46.71
N ASP A 793 39.06 -4.25 47.63
CA ASP A 793 39.60 -3.79 48.92
C ASP A 793 40.92 -3.00 48.73
N LYS A 794 42.06 -3.59 49.07
CA LYS A 794 43.39 -2.98 48.94
C LYS A 794 44.17 -3.45 47.72
N SER A 795 43.74 -4.54 47.07
CA SER A 795 44.46 -5.19 45.97
C SER A 795 44.10 -4.58 44.63
N LEU A 796 45.10 -4.29 43.80
CA LEU A 796 44.89 -3.85 42.42
C LEU A 796 44.47 -5.05 41.56
N VAL A 797 43.35 -4.92 40.85
CA VAL A 797 42.82 -5.94 39.94
C VAL A 797 42.57 -5.30 38.59
N GLU A 798 42.85 -6.05 37.53
CA GLU A 798 42.53 -5.70 36.16
C GLU A 798 41.54 -6.73 35.60
N VAL A 799 40.40 -6.24 35.11
CA VAL A 799 39.33 -7.06 34.54
C VAL A 799 39.22 -6.78 33.05
N VAL A 800 39.12 -7.83 32.24
CA VAL A 800 38.79 -7.71 30.81
C VAL A 800 37.28 -7.48 30.70
N ASP A 801 36.88 -6.41 30.01
CA ASP A 801 35.47 -6.08 29.82
C ASP A 801 34.83 -6.89 28.70
N PHE A 802 33.51 -6.94 28.69
CA PHE A 802 32.74 -7.60 27.65
C PHE A 802 32.77 -6.79 26.35
N ARG A 803 32.73 -7.50 25.22
CA ARG A 803 32.73 -6.92 23.87
C ARG A 803 31.51 -6.03 23.64
N TYR A 804 30.34 -6.51 24.08
CA TYR A 804 29.06 -5.84 23.89
C TYR A 804 28.64 -5.00 25.10
N GLU A 805 28.06 -3.84 24.82
CA GLU A 805 27.53 -2.92 25.83
C GLU A 805 26.37 -3.55 26.62
N PRO A 806 26.10 -3.09 27.87
CA PRO A 806 25.04 -3.65 28.72
C PRO A 806 23.67 -3.75 28.04
N GLU A 807 23.26 -2.75 27.27
CA GLU A 807 21.96 -2.75 26.58
C GLU A 807 21.82 -3.92 25.59
N VAL A 808 22.87 -4.22 24.82
CA VAL A 808 22.88 -5.32 23.85
C VAL A 808 22.83 -6.67 24.57
N ARG A 809 23.60 -6.78 25.67
CA ARG A 809 23.63 -7.98 26.52
C ARG A 809 22.29 -8.22 27.23
N MET A 810 21.63 -7.16 27.71
CA MET A 810 20.29 -7.25 28.28
C MET A 810 19.27 -7.70 27.24
N ALA A 811 19.33 -7.19 26.01
CA ALA A 811 18.46 -7.66 24.92
C ALA A 811 18.68 -9.16 24.62
N ALA A 812 19.93 -9.62 24.62
CA ALA A 812 20.28 -11.03 24.45
C ALA A 812 19.82 -11.93 25.62
N ALA A 813 19.80 -11.42 26.85
CA ALA A 813 19.24 -12.16 27.99
C ALA A 813 17.70 -12.27 27.88
N LYS A 814 17.03 -11.18 27.46
CA LYS A 814 15.56 -11.11 27.36
C LYS A 814 14.99 -12.00 26.26
N MET A 815 15.70 -12.19 25.15
CA MET A 815 15.20 -13.05 24.07
C MET A 815 15.08 -14.53 24.47
N LEU A 816 15.75 -14.98 25.54
CA LEU A 816 15.59 -16.33 26.11
C LEU A 816 14.32 -16.48 26.98
N ASN A 817 13.23 -15.76 26.68
CA ASN A 817 12.00 -15.87 27.46
C ASN A 817 11.24 -17.18 27.19
N ASP A 818 10.36 -17.55 28.12
CA ASP A 818 9.54 -18.77 28.09
C ASP A 818 8.18 -18.57 27.37
N LYS A 819 7.90 -17.35 26.89
CA LYS A 819 6.61 -16.97 26.29
C LYS A 819 6.58 -17.14 24.79
N THR A 820 7.71 -16.89 24.12
CA THR A 820 7.78 -16.84 22.65
C THR A 820 8.46 -18.04 22.03
N GLY A 821 9.32 -18.73 22.78
CA GLY A 821 10.05 -19.88 22.30
C GLY A 821 9.22 -21.16 22.26
N THR A 822 9.55 -22.02 21.30
CA THR A 822 8.94 -23.33 21.08
C THR A 822 9.25 -24.31 22.21
N TYR A 823 10.51 -24.33 22.66
CA TYR A 823 11.01 -25.24 23.70
C TYR A 823 11.31 -24.48 25.01
N ARG A 824 10.30 -24.34 25.86
CA ARG A 824 10.43 -23.61 27.15
C ARG A 824 11.54 -24.17 28.05
N GLY A 825 11.74 -25.49 28.03
CA GLY A 825 12.80 -26.16 28.77
C GLY A 825 14.20 -25.72 28.34
N TRP A 826 14.46 -25.65 27.03
CA TRP A 826 15.77 -25.26 26.48
C TRP A 826 16.15 -23.83 26.88
N ALA A 827 15.20 -22.90 26.81
CA ALA A 827 15.42 -21.53 27.24
C ALA A 827 15.74 -21.44 28.74
N THR A 828 15.02 -22.22 29.57
CA THR A 828 15.26 -22.27 31.02
C THR A 828 16.64 -22.84 31.35
N ASP A 829 17.01 -23.96 30.72
CA ASP A 829 18.31 -24.59 30.90
C ASP A 829 19.45 -23.68 30.45
N ALA A 830 19.30 -23.05 29.27
CA ALA A 830 20.27 -22.10 28.75
C ALA A 830 20.47 -20.91 29.68
N LYS A 831 19.38 -20.34 30.23
CA LYS A 831 19.49 -19.25 31.23
C LYS A 831 20.27 -19.68 32.46
N GLY A 832 19.97 -20.87 32.99
CA GLY A 832 20.67 -21.39 34.17
C GLY A 832 22.16 -21.66 33.93
N ASP A 833 22.51 -22.22 32.77
CA ASP A 833 23.90 -22.46 32.38
C ASP A 833 24.66 -21.16 32.14
N LEU A 834 24.03 -20.17 31.51
CA LEU A 834 24.61 -18.84 31.30
C LEU A 834 24.77 -18.08 32.61
N ASN A 835 23.80 -18.16 33.52
CA ASN A 835 23.91 -17.57 34.86
C ASN A 835 25.15 -18.10 35.58
N LYS A 836 25.29 -19.43 35.65
CA LYS A 836 26.45 -20.07 36.29
C LYS A 836 27.77 -19.64 35.63
N SER A 837 27.86 -19.77 34.30
CA SER A 837 29.08 -19.43 33.57
C SER A 837 29.48 -17.97 33.75
N LEU A 838 28.54 -17.03 33.66
CA LEU A 838 28.81 -15.61 33.85
C LEU A 838 29.21 -15.31 35.29
N LYS A 839 28.51 -15.90 36.26
CA LYS A 839 28.81 -15.72 37.69
C LYS A 839 30.22 -16.20 38.03
N ASP A 840 30.59 -17.40 37.63
CA ASP A 840 31.92 -17.97 37.85
C ASP A 840 33.01 -17.06 37.23
N GLU A 841 32.73 -16.49 36.06
CA GLU A 841 33.64 -15.60 35.36
C GLU A 841 33.80 -14.23 36.06
N ILE A 842 32.70 -13.62 36.51
CA ILE A 842 32.70 -12.35 37.23
C ILE A 842 33.40 -12.51 38.59
N ASP A 843 33.05 -13.57 39.32
CA ASP A 843 33.61 -13.87 40.64
C ASP A 843 35.11 -14.20 40.52
N GLY A 844 35.51 -14.93 39.48
CA GLY A 844 36.91 -15.20 39.16
C GLY A 844 37.69 -13.94 38.79
N ALA A 845 37.13 -13.07 37.95
CA ALA A 845 37.79 -11.82 37.53
C ALA A 845 38.06 -10.87 38.71
N LEU A 846 37.20 -10.88 39.74
CA LEU A 846 37.33 -10.06 40.93
C LEU A 846 37.94 -10.81 42.13
N ASN A 847 38.32 -12.08 41.96
CA ASN A 847 38.80 -12.97 43.03
C ASN A 847 37.85 -13.03 44.24
N ILE A 848 36.53 -12.98 44.01
CA ILE A 848 35.50 -12.90 45.05
C ILE A 848 35.55 -14.11 45.99
N ALA A 849 35.88 -15.29 45.47
CA ALA A 849 35.97 -16.54 46.25
C ALA A 849 36.98 -16.48 47.42
N ASN A 850 37.93 -15.54 47.40
CA ASN A 850 38.92 -15.35 48.48
C ASN A 850 38.41 -14.47 49.64
N PHE A 851 37.18 -13.95 49.55
CA PHE A 851 36.57 -13.09 50.57
C PHE A 851 35.42 -13.82 51.26
N LYS A 852 35.47 -13.88 52.59
CA LYS A 852 34.42 -14.53 53.40
C LYS A 852 33.08 -13.77 53.35
N ASP A 853 33.13 -12.44 53.32
CA ASP A 853 31.96 -11.54 53.30
C ASP A 853 32.16 -10.43 52.26
N PHE A 854 32.12 -10.78 50.96
CA PHE A 854 32.26 -9.79 49.88
C PHE A 854 31.10 -8.78 49.90
N LYS A 855 31.45 -7.48 49.79
CA LYS A 855 30.49 -6.38 49.62
C LYS A 855 30.88 -5.55 48.41
N ASP A 856 29.91 -5.09 47.63
CA ASP A 856 30.14 -4.22 46.47
C ASP A 856 30.87 -2.91 46.84
N SER A 857 30.73 -2.44 48.09
CA SER A 857 31.49 -1.32 48.65
C SER A 857 33.00 -1.55 48.74
N MET A 858 33.46 -2.80 48.64
CA MET A 858 34.89 -3.15 48.58
C MET A 858 35.48 -2.90 47.20
N LEU A 859 34.66 -2.70 46.18
CA LEU A 859 35.12 -2.38 44.84
C LEU A 859 35.35 -0.87 44.69
N SER A 860 36.45 -0.49 44.06
CA SER A 860 36.64 0.88 43.55
C SER A 860 35.49 1.27 42.63
N ARG A 861 35.14 2.56 42.56
CA ARG A 861 33.98 3.06 41.79
C ARG A 861 33.84 2.42 40.40
N THR A 862 34.91 2.39 39.60
CA THR A 862 34.91 1.81 38.25
C THR A 862 34.54 0.32 38.25
N LEU A 863 35.15 -0.48 39.12
CA LEU A 863 34.84 -1.91 39.23
C LEU A 863 33.45 -2.16 39.84
N ARG A 864 32.99 -1.29 40.74
CA ARG A 864 31.65 -1.36 41.32
C ARG A 864 30.58 -1.11 40.26
N GLU A 865 30.73 -0.04 39.47
CA GLU A 865 29.83 0.26 38.35
C GLU A 865 29.81 -0.87 37.32
N TRP A 866 30.99 -1.44 37.02
CA TRP A 866 31.09 -2.62 36.15
C TRP A 866 30.37 -3.84 36.75
N TYR A 867 30.63 -4.17 38.02
CA TYR A 867 30.04 -5.31 38.72
C TYR A 867 28.51 -5.22 38.81
N LEU A 868 27.97 -4.05 39.17
CA LEU A 868 26.52 -3.83 39.25
C LEU A 868 25.83 -4.06 37.91
N LYS A 869 26.41 -3.59 36.80
CA LYS A 869 25.89 -3.89 35.45
C LYS A 869 25.85 -5.39 35.15
N GLN A 870 26.81 -6.16 35.68
CA GLN A 870 26.80 -7.61 35.52
C GLN A 870 25.73 -8.28 36.39
N GLN A 871 25.50 -7.77 37.61
CA GLN A 871 24.42 -8.25 38.47
C GLN A 871 23.04 -8.00 37.85
N ASP A 872 22.84 -6.88 37.17
CA ASP A 872 21.59 -6.61 36.43
C ASP A 872 21.33 -7.68 35.34
N ILE A 873 22.38 -8.10 34.61
CA ILE A 873 22.29 -9.16 33.59
C ILE A 873 22.03 -10.51 34.26
N LEU A 874 22.74 -10.85 35.33
CA LEU A 874 22.52 -12.09 36.09
C LEU A 874 21.09 -12.16 36.66
N GLY A 875 20.52 -11.03 37.08
CA GLY A 875 19.13 -10.94 37.54
C GLY A 875 18.10 -11.31 36.47
N MET A 876 18.44 -11.18 35.18
CA MET A 876 17.58 -11.60 34.06
C MET A 876 17.72 -13.09 33.71
N LEU A 877 18.74 -13.76 34.25
CA LEU A 877 19.07 -15.16 34.00
C LEU A 877 18.90 -15.92 35.33
N PRO A 878 17.71 -16.46 35.66
CA PRO A 878 17.53 -17.19 36.91
C PRO A 878 18.43 -18.44 36.94
N PRO A 879 19.02 -18.79 38.10
CA PRO A 879 19.83 -19.99 38.25
C PRO A 879 18.98 -21.26 38.10
N LYS A 880 19.64 -22.39 37.78
CA LYS A 880 18.95 -23.69 37.72
C LYS A 880 18.28 -24.03 39.07
N PRO A 881 17.04 -24.56 39.07
CA PRO A 881 16.38 -25.00 40.30
C PRO A 881 17.27 -26.01 41.06
N GLY A 882 17.71 -25.67 42.26
CA GLY A 882 18.57 -26.51 43.11
C GLY A 882 20.07 -26.17 43.10
N GLY A 883 20.52 -25.18 42.32
CA GLY A 883 21.86 -24.61 42.45
C GLY A 883 21.90 -23.56 43.56
N LYS A 884 22.51 -23.88 44.70
CA LYS A 884 22.94 -22.89 45.70
C LYS A 884 24.23 -22.21 45.27
#